data_AF-A0A522MC98-F1
#
_entry.id   AF-A0A522MC98-F1
#
_cell.length_a   1.000
_cell.length_b   1.000
_cell.length_c   1.000
_cell.angle_alpha   90.00
_cell.angle_beta   90.00
_cell.angle_gamma   90.00
#
_symmetry.space_group_name_H-M   'P 1'
#
loop_
_entity.id
_entity.type
_entity.pdbx_description
1 polymer ?
#
loop_
_entity_poly.entity_id
_entity_poly.type
_entity_poly.pdbx_seq_one_letter_code
_entity_poly.pdbx_strand_id
1 'polypeptide(L)'
;MVRGSRCSAMVGITMPRSRQRSTACSRERRFVSSVTSVAPSAHCIVFAADGRSESQPKHRHYRGAPRFWPCARLVSLGGSMTPRSPFTLTDARLAAEVARCEYCEAKPCQGACPADCSPADFIMAVRGGAPSDFRRAAGMIMAANPLGGVCGAVCPETHCMAACARATFDTPVEIPAVQATIIAKARALGVMPEFTATWAGGPRVAVVGGGPAGAGAAAVLAQAGCRVDVLEARAAGGMAGLIPPFRLEAEVLAADLAFVAALGEVHVQEREVADPEALLGEGYAAVVVATGLSQPLRLGIPGEELARPWTAFLADRASGIVADRRVAVVGGGAVAADCAETAAAAGAAHVELFALEKLSEMPLTDKERAGLLRAGVHVSGRTRVAAVLADGGAVCGLLTRKVALPAGEAFHPSRVADVIGSEQTRADIDTVIVAIGARAAAPREARPGVVVAGDAVNGPTTVVEAVAAGKNAALDVLAWIAGHRAQGWGHGIEPAPVPEPTVVADHGPRTTDHGSPLPRIKSFAILPGFRRLPVPLTADFFGRAIASPFLLSAAPPTDGYEQMRKAYEAGWAGGVMKTAFDGVPVHIPSRYMFAFDRTTFANCDNVSGHALERVCREVERLRREFPDRLTLASTGGPVTGHDEFDRCGWQANTAKLEAAGACGIEYSLSCPQGGDGTKGDIVSQDAALTAEIVGWVLESGDPSVPKLFKLTGAVTAIAPIVTAIREVLARHPAAAAGVTLANTFPTLAFRPGAKERWEEGIVVGMSGAGVTPISNLTLAKVADLGVVVSGNGGPMDYMAAANFLALGARTVQFCSAVMKYGVGVVGELHSGLSHLLEARGLASVAELVGRALPGPVTDFMQLPAEKPISQVEAELCVHCGNCTRCPYLAIALDAEGVPHTDPERCVGCSFCTLMCFTGALAMRDRTPAEAAALREA
;
A
#
# COMPACT_ATOMS: atom_id res chain seq x y z
N MET A 1 25.65 -23.58 -63.47
CA MET A 1 25.70 -24.84 -64.25
C MET A 1 24.83 -25.86 -63.47
N VAL A 2 23.78 -26.53 -63.99
CA VAL A 2 23.67 -27.45 -65.15
C VAL A 2 24.44 -28.75 -64.85
N ARG A 3 23.88 -29.96 -64.60
CA ARG A 3 22.52 -30.58 -64.61
C ARG A 3 22.38 -31.54 -63.38
N GLY A 4 21.30 -32.26 -63.04
CA GLY A 4 19.97 -32.53 -63.65
C GLY A 4 19.75 -34.01 -64.03
N SER A 5 19.02 -34.80 -63.21
CA SER A 5 18.55 -36.17 -63.55
C SER A 5 17.40 -36.66 -62.64
N ARG A 6 16.51 -37.53 -63.15
CA ARG A 6 15.33 -38.12 -62.46
C ARG A 6 15.35 -39.65 -62.56
N CYS A 7 14.79 -40.34 -61.54
CA CYS A 7 13.93 -41.55 -61.59
C CYS A 7 13.63 -41.95 -60.12
N SER A 8 12.40 -42.02 -59.61
CA SER A 8 11.20 -42.80 -60.00
C SER A 8 11.22 -44.26 -59.54
N ALA A 9 10.57 -44.52 -58.40
CA ALA A 9 9.94 -45.81 -58.09
C ALA A 9 8.72 -45.56 -57.18
N MET A 10 7.55 -46.05 -57.58
CA MET A 10 6.31 -46.05 -56.77
C MET A 10 5.97 -47.49 -56.39
N VAL A 11 5.55 -47.70 -55.14
CA VAL A 11 4.67 -48.81 -54.77
C VAL A 11 3.58 -48.22 -53.87
N GLY A 12 2.32 -48.37 -54.26
CA GLY A 12 1.18 -47.84 -53.53
C GLY A 12 0.40 -48.95 -52.83
N ILE A 13 -0.20 -48.63 -51.67
CA ILE A 13 -1.27 -49.43 -51.07
C ILE A 13 -2.45 -48.50 -50.74
N THR A 14 -3.64 -48.98 -51.01
CA THR A 14 -4.92 -48.24 -51.04
C THR A 14 -5.54 -48.01 -49.66
N MET A 15 -6.14 -46.83 -49.45
CA MET A 15 -7.13 -46.58 -48.37
C MET A 15 -8.55 -46.43 -48.94
N PRO A 16 -9.60 -46.96 -48.27
CA PRO A 16 -10.98 -46.79 -48.70
C PRO A 16 -11.54 -45.41 -48.28
N ARG A 17 -12.33 -44.79 -49.16
CA ARG A 17 -13.06 -43.55 -48.87
C ARG A 17 -14.39 -43.85 -48.17
N SER A 18 -14.58 -43.37 -46.94
CA SER A 18 -15.92 -43.13 -46.38
C SER A 18 -16.27 -41.65 -46.50
N ARG A 19 -17.51 -41.35 -46.93
CA ARG A 19 -18.02 -39.97 -47.07
C ARG A 19 -18.74 -39.56 -45.78
N GLN A 20 -18.17 -38.64 -45.00
CA GLN A 20 -18.96 -37.79 -44.11
C GLN A 20 -19.21 -36.44 -44.78
N ARG A 21 -20.47 -36.00 -44.81
CA ARG A 21 -20.86 -34.69 -45.33
C ARG A 21 -20.69 -33.65 -44.23
N SER A 22 -19.81 -32.67 -44.42
CA SER A 22 -19.86 -31.44 -43.64
C SER A 22 -20.96 -30.53 -44.20
N THR A 23 -22.03 -30.33 -43.43
CA THR A 23 -22.99 -29.26 -43.69
C THR A 23 -22.42 -27.94 -43.19
N ALA A 24 -21.87 -27.13 -44.10
CA ALA A 24 -21.44 -25.78 -43.79
C ALA A 24 -22.66 -24.93 -43.37
N CYS A 25 -22.78 -24.63 -42.08
CA CYS A 25 -23.87 -23.83 -41.53
C CYS A 25 -23.48 -22.35 -41.36
N SER A 26 -22.89 -21.75 -42.40
CA SER A 26 -22.74 -20.29 -42.53
C SER A 26 -23.87 -19.74 -43.40
N ARG A 27 -25.09 -19.73 -42.85
CA ARG A 27 -26.21 -18.96 -43.41
C ARG A 27 -26.78 -18.03 -42.35
N GLU A 28 -26.18 -16.86 -42.25
CA GLU A 28 -26.77 -15.69 -41.61
C GLU A 28 -28.15 -15.45 -42.22
N ARG A 29 -29.22 -15.75 -41.48
CA ARG A 29 -30.57 -15.36 -41.86
C ARG A 29 -30.79 -13.91 -41.47
N ARG A 30 -31.45 -13.16 -42.36
CA ARG A 30 -31.73 -11.73 -42.25
C ARG A 30 -32.64 -11.39 -41.06
N PHE A 31 -32.08 -11.36 -39.86
CA PHE A 31 -32.72 -10.85 -38.64
C PHE A 31 -31.74 -10.13 -37.69
N VAL A 32 -30.45 -10.06 -38.03
CA VAL A 32 -29.37 -9.51 -37.17
C VAL A 32 -28.93 -8.11 -37.64
N SER A 33 -29.89 -7.24 -38.00
CA SER A 33 -29.61 -5.85 -38.41
C SER A 33 -29.93 -4.80 -37.33
N SER A 34 -30.38 -5.23 -36.14
CA SER A 34 -30.76 -4.33 -35.04
C SER A 34 -29.83 -4.39 -33.81
N VAL A 35 -28.87 -5.32 -33.77
CA VAL A 35 -28.08 -5.64 -32.55
C VAL A 35 -26.57 -5.34 -32.71
N THR A 36 -26.12 -4.93 -33.89
CA THR A 36 -24.69 -4.82 -34.26
C THR A 36 -24.16 -3.39 -34.37
N SER A 37 -24.93 -2.37 -33.99
CA SER A 37 -24.61 -0.95 -34.24
C SER A 37 -23.44 -0.36 -33.44
N VAL A 38 -22.86 -1.07 -32.47
CA VAL A 38 -21.80 -0.55 -31.58
C VAL A 38 -20.58 -1.50 -31.48
N ALA A 39 -20.42 -2.43 -32.43
CA ALA A 39 -19.18 -3.20 -32.53
C ALA A 39 -18.07 -2.34 -33.18
N PRO A 40 -16.86 -2.24 -32.60
CA PRO A 40 -15.76 -1.48 -33.18
C PRO A 40 -15.21 -2.19 -34.42
N SER A 41 -15.79 -1.88 -35.57
CA SER A 41 -15.30 -2.28 -36.89
C SER A 41 -14.39 -1.18 -37.45
N ALA A 42 -13.23 -1.56 -37.97
CA ALA A 42 -12.31 -0.64 -38.61
C ALA A 42 -12.87 -0.21 -39.98
N HIS A 43 -13.68 0.83 -40.01
CA HIS A 43 -14.23 1.39 -41.25
C HIS A 43 -13.31 2.49 -41.79
N CYS A 44 -12.58 2.17 -42.86
CA CYS A 44 -11.94 3.15 -43.73
C CYS A 44 -13.01 3.88 -44.57
N ILE A 45 -13.77 4.77 -43.95
CA ILE A 45 -14.69 5.69 -44.64
C ILE A 45 -14.35 7.11 -44.20
N VAL A 46 -13.92 7.94 -45.16
CA VAL A 46 -13.71 9.37 -44.96
C VAL A 46 -15.09 10.02 -44.81
N PHE A 47 -15.39 10.58 -43.65
CA PHE A 47 -16.57 11.42 -43.46
C PHE A 47 -16.38 12.75 -44.19
N ALA A 48 -16.98 12.89 -45.36
CA ALA A 48 -17.18 14.19 -45.99
C ALA A 48 -18.29 14.94 -45.22
N ALA A 49 -17.91 15.95 -44.45
CA ALA A 49 -18.84 16.85 -43.81
C ALA A 49 -19.25 17.95 -44.79
N ASP A 50 -20.38 17.77 -45.49
CA ASP A 50 -20.93 18.79 -46.37
C ASP A 50 -21.37 20.03 -45.58
N GLY A 51 -20.73 21.16 -45.85
CA GLY A 51 -21.00 22.42 -45.18
C GLY A 51 -22.28 23.10 -45.66
N ARG A 52 -23.42 22.79 -45.02
CA ARG A 52 -24.61 23.68 -45.00
C ARG A 52 -25.20 23.77 -43.60
N SER A 53 -25.79 24.93 -43.32
CA SER A 53 -26.23 25.34 -41.99
C SER A 53 -27.54 24.68 -41.55
N GLU A 54 -27.46 23.71 -40.65
CA GLU A 54 -28.53 23.43 -39.68
C GLU A 54 -27.96 23.48 -38.26
N SER A 55 -28.66 24.19 -37.37
CA SER A 55 -28.19 24.52 -36.03
C SER A 55 -28.40 23.38 -35.03
N GLN A 56 -27.37 23.13 -34.22
CA GLN A 56 -27.31 22.21 -33.06
C GLN A 56 -27.24 20.69 -33.38
N PRO A 57 -26.06 20.07 -33.27
CA PRO A 57 -25.94 18.61 -33.22
C PRO A 57 -26.43 18.08 -31.85
N LYS A 58 -27.12 16.93 -31.87
CA LYS A 58 -27.65 16.24 -30.68
C LYS A 58 -26.54 15.56 -29.84
N HIS A 59 -25.58 16.33 -29.30
CA HIS A 59 -24.58 15.84 -28.34
C HIS A 59 -25.18 15.61 -26.93
N ARG A 60 -26.21 14.76 -26.82
CA ARG A 60 -26.85 14.42 -25.54
C ARG A 60 -26.25 13.19 -24.84
N HIS A 61 -25.62 12.26 -25.57
CA HIS A 61 -25.34 10.90 -25.11
C HIS A 61 -23.88 10.57 -24.72
N TYR A 62 -22.92 11.46 -24.94
CA TYR A 62 -21.55 11.31 -24.39
C TYR A 62 -21.28 12.41 -23.37
N ARG A 63 -21.28 12.05 -22.08
CA ARG A 63 -21.03 12.98 -20.95
C ARG A 63 -19.99 12.41 -19.96
N GLY A 64 -18.76 12.25 -20.44
CA GLY A 64 -17.61 11.83 -19.63
C GLY A 64 -16.80 12.98 -18.99
N ALA A 65 -17.30 14.22 -19.01
CA ALA A 65 -16.63 15.39 -18.45
C ALA A 65 -17.56 16.16 -17.51
N PRO A 66 -17.08 16.64 -16.34
CA PRO A 66 -17.86 17.51 -15.47
C PRO A 66 -18.08 18.84 -16.19
N ARG A 67 -19.31 19.07 -16.66
CA ARG A 67 -19.69 20.37 -17.22
C ARG A 67 -19.78 21.40 -16.09
N PHE A 68 -18.84 22.33 -16.06
CA PHE A 68 -19.13 23.67 -15.57
C PHE A 68 -20.32 24.22 -16.37
N TRP A 69 -21.48 24.42 -15.73
CA TRP A 69 -22.55 25.30 -16.22
C TRP A 69 -23.45 25.71 -15.04
N PRO A 70 -23.90 26.97 -14.95
CA PRO A 70 -24.61 27.46 -13.78
C PRO A 70 -26.14 27.29 -13.93
N CYS A 71 -26.75 26.45 -13.08
CA CYS A 71 -28.11 26.70 -12.59
C CYS A 71 -28.46 25.77 -11.42
N ALA A 72 -28.95 26.33 -10.31
CA ALA A 72 -29.42 25.55 -9.19
C ALA A 72 -30.77 24.87 -9.49
N ARG A 73 -30.78 23.54 -9.55
CA ARG A 73 -31.95 22.71 -9.21
C ARG A 73 -31.48 21.45 -8.50
N LEU A 74 -31.71 21.41 -7.19
CA LEU A 74 -31.66 20.18 -6.39
C LEU A 74 -32.66 19.18 -6.97
N VAL A 75 -32.15 18.10 -7.57
CA VAL A 75 -32.96 16.93 -7.91
C VAL A 75 -32.87 15.98 -6.73
N SER A 76 -33.97 15.85 -5.98
CA SER A 76 -34.11 14.84 -4.95
C SER A 76 -34.24 13.46 -5.60
N LEU A 77 -33.13 12.72 -5.68
CA LEU A 77 -33.15 11.31 -6.06
C LEU A 77 -33.68 10.49 -4.88
N GLY A 78 -35.00 10.25 -4.90
CA GLY A 78 -35.69 9.35 -3.98
C GLY A 78 -35.33 7.89 -4.28
N GLY A 79 -34.21 7.43 -3.73
CA GLY A 79 -33.82 6.03 -3.66
C GLY A 79 -33.11 5.78 -2.33
N SER A 80 -33.18 4.54 -1.81
CA SER A 80 -32.51 4.15 -0.56
C SER A 80 -31.00 4.05 -0.80
N MET A 81 -30.33 5.21 -0.86
CA MET A 81 -28.89 5.34 -0.98
C MET A 81 -28.28 5.41 0.43
N THR A 82 -27.39 4.47 0.76
CA THR A 82 -26.29 4.79 1.68
C THR A 82 -25.31 5.68 0.91
N PRO A 83 -25.09 6.95 1.31
CA PRO A 83 -24.16 7.81 0.60
C PRO A 83 -22.75 7.20 0.68
N ARG A 84 -22.09 6.97 -0.46
CA ARG A 84 -20.67 6.59 -0.45
C ARG A 84 -19.88 7.72 0.20
N SER A 85 -19.18 7.41 1.29
CA SER A 85 -18.34 8.37 2.02
C SER A 85 -17.35 9.05 1.05
N PRO A 86 -17.32 10.40 0.96
CA PRO A 86 -16.44 11.10 0.02
C PRO A 86 -14.95 11.01 0.39
N PHE A 87 -14.62 10.42 1.55
CA PHE A 87 -13.26 10.28 2.08
C PHE A 87 -12.60 8.94 1.71
N THR A 88 -13.37 7.93 1.31
CA THR A 88 -12.87 6.58 1.03
C THR A 88 -12.87 6.25 -0.46
N LEU A 89 -12.00 5.31 -0.84
CA LEU A 89 -11.85 4.79 -2.18
C LEU A 89 -12.67 3.51 -2.34
N THR A 90 -13.28 3.33 -3.50
CA THR A 90 -13.77 2.02 -3.93
C THR A 90 -12.60 1.04 -4.05
N ASP A 91 -12.85 -0.27 -3.90
CA ASP A 91 -11.83 -1.32 -3.96
C ASP A 91 -10.96 -1.23 -5.22
N ALA A 92 -11.57 -0.94 -6.38
CA ALA A 92 -10.85 -0.71 -7.63
C ALA A 92 -9.95 0.54 -7.62
N ARG A 93 -10.39 1.65 -7.01
CA ARG A 93 -9.55 2.86 -6.84
C ARG A 93 -8.43 2.61 -5.84
N LEU A 94 -8.69 1.89 -4.75
CA LEU A 94 -7.66 1.48 -3.79
C LEU A 94 -6.60 0.62 -4.48
N ALA A 95 -7.01 -0.42 -5.22
CA ALA A 95 -6.10 -1.29 -5.97
C ALA A 95 -5.28 -0.51 -7.03
N ALA A 96 -5.90 0.47 -7.70
CA ALA A 96 -5.19 1.34 -8.64
C ALA A 96 -4.13 2.21 -7.94
N GLU A 97 -4.45 2.86 -6.82
CA GLU A 97 -3.50 3.68 -6.06
C GLU A 97 -2.37 2.85 -5.43
N VAL A 98 -2.67 1.66 -4.93
CA VAL A 98 -1.68 0.67 -4.47
C VAL A 98 -0.73 0.29 -5.63
N ALA A 99 -1.28 -0.02 -6.81
CA ALA A 99 -0.48 -0.37 -7.98
C ALA A 99 0.35 0.82 -8.51
N ARG A 100 -0.10 2.06 -8.31
CA ARG A 100 0.66 3.28 -8.66
C ARG A 100 1.81 3.56 -7.69
N CYS A 101 1.72 3.12 -6.43
CA CYS A 101 2.79 3.32 -5.47
C CYS A 101 4.06 2.55 -5.91
N GLU A 102 5.22 3.21 -5.86
CA GLU A 102 6.53 2.59 -6.19
C GLU A 102 7.23 2.01 -4.96
N TYR A 103 6.68 2.19 -3.76
CA TYR A 103 7.25 1.74 -2.49
C TYR A 103 8.70 2.21 -2.29
N CYS A 104 8.91 3.52 -2.51
CA CYS A 104 10.24 4.13 -2.59
C CYS A 104 11.11 3.83 -1.35
N GLU A 105 12.32 3.27 -1.57
CA GLU A 105 13.32 2.95 -0.54
C GLU A 105 13.58 4.13 0.43
N ALA A 106 13.73 5.35 -0.11
CA ALA A 106 13.99 6.56 0.67
C ALA A 106 12.76 7.11 1.44
N LYS A 107 11.58 6.50 1.27
CA LYS A 107 10.30 6.83 1.96
C LYS A 107 10.06 8.33 2.19
N PRO A 108 10.15 9.21 1.17
CA PRO A 108 10.04 10.67 1.37
C PRO A 108 8.67 11.09 1.94
N CYS A 109 7.62 10.32 1.64
CA CYS A 109 6.28 10.47 2.21
C CYS A 109 6.20 10.18 3.72
N GLN A 110 7.07 9.32 4.28
CA GLN A 110 7.24 9.13 5.73
C GLN A 110 7.99 10.33 6.33
N GLY A 111 9.09 10.75 5.70
CA GLY A 111 9.85 11.94 6.10
C GLY A 111 8.95 13.17 6.26
N ALA A 112 8.10 13.43 5.27
CA ALA A 112 7.12 14.52 5.28
C ALA A 112 5.92 14.32 6.22
N CYS A 113 5.67 13.13 6.79
CA CYS A 113 4.57 12.90 7.71
C CYS A 113 4.89 13.41 9.12
N PRO A 114 4.12 14.34 9.71
CA PRO A 114 4.35 14.83 11.07
C PRO A 114 4.28 13.74 12.14
N ALA A 115 3.40 12.74 11.97
CA ALA A 115 3.26 11.62 12.90
C ALA A 115 4.21 10.43 12.60
N ASP A 116 5.07 10.55 11.58
CA ASP A 116 5.96 9.50 11.08
C ASP A 116 5.28 8.20 10.62
N CYS A 117 4.02 8.28 10.16
CA CYS A 117 3.40 7.18 9.41
C CYS A 117 4.23 6.90 8.15
N SER A 118 4.34 5.62 7.75
CA SER A 118 5.00 5.22 6.49
C SER A 118 3.98 4.77 5.43
N PRO A 119 3.59 5.65 4.49
CA PRO A 119 2.73 5.28 3.37
C PRO A 119 3.33 4.20 2.48
N ALA A 120 4.65 4.15 2.31
CA ALA A 120 5.29 3.08 1.54
C ALA A 120 4.97 1.71 2.16
N ASP A 121 5.08 1.57 3.48
CA ASP A 121 4.88 0.29 4.16
C ASP A 121 3.39 -0.08 4.29
N PHE A 122 2.52 0.85 4.70
CA PHE A 122 1.09 0.51 4.87
C PHE A 122 0.37 0.28 3.53
N ILE A 123 0.82 0.93 2.44
CA ILE A 123 0.29 0.68 1.09
C ILE A 123 0.83 -0.65 0.55
N MET A 124 2.09 -1.02 0.83
CA MET A 124 2.59 -2.35 0.48
C MET A 124 1.85 -3.44 1.25
N ALA A 125 1.58 -3.21 2.54
CA ALA A 125 0.86 -4.14 3.39
C ALA A 125 -0.58 -4.42 2.91
N VAL A 126 -1.31 -3.39 2.43
CA VAL A 126 -2.68 -3.59 1.93
C VAL A 126 -2.75 -4.22 0.52
N ARG A 127 -1.60 -4.46 -0.15
CA ARG A 127 -1.55 -4.94 -1.54
C ARG A 127 -2.24 -6.29 -1.78
N GLY A 128 -2.23 -7.19 -0.80
CA GLY A 128 -2.91 -8.49 -0.92
C GLY A 128 -4.44 -8.40 -0.77
N GLY A 129 -4.98 -7.32 -0.21
CA GLY A 129 -6.41 -7.08 -0.07
C GLY A 129 -7.15 -8.00 0.90
N ALA A 130 -6.46 -8.88 1.65
CA ALA A 130 -7.09 -9.77 2.62
C ALA A 130 -7.46 -9.02 3.94
N PRO A 131 -8.39 -9.52 4.76
CA PRO A 131 -8.69 -8.92 6.07
C PRO A 131 -7.44 -8.81 6.97
N SER A 132 -6.53 -9.79 6.91
CA SER A 132 -5.22 -9.75 7.59
C SER A 132 -4.32 -8.62 7.09
N ASP A 133 -4.41 -8.25 5.81
CA ASP A 133 -3.68 -7.12 5.23
C ASP A 133 -4.22 -5.78 5.72
N PHE A 134 -5.55 -5.64 5.79
CA PHE A 134 -6.18 -4.47 6.41
C PHE A 134 -5.83 -4.34 7.89
N ARG A 135 -5.83 -5.44 8.67
CA ARG A 135 -5.42 -5.45 10.09
C ARG A 135 -4.00 -4.92 10.28
N ARG A 136 -3.02 -5.48 9.54
CA ARG A 136 -1.61 -5.09 9.69
C ARG A 136 -1.32 -3.68 9.15
N ALA A 137 -1.94 -3.27 8.05
CA ALA A 137 -1.81 -1.91 7.51
C ALA A 137 -2.41 -0.87 8.47
N ALA A 138 -3.61 -1.13 9.02
CA ALA A 138 -4.20 -0.31 10.07
C ALA A 138 -3.32 -0.28 11.33
N GLY A 139 -2.71 -1.40 11.73
CA GLY A 139 -1.75 -1.47 12.84
C GLY A 139 -0.56 -0.53 12.65
N MET A 140 0.05 -0.52 11.45
CA MET A 140 1.13 0.41 11.10
C MET A 140 0.69 1.88 11.16
N ILE A 141 -0.52 2.20 10.68
CA ILE A 141 -1.07 3.56 10.72
C ILE A 141 -1.33 3.99 12.17
N MET A 142 -2.10 3.22 12.93
CA MET A 142 -2.55 3.58 14.28
C MET A 142 -1.41 3.61 15.29
N ALA A 143 -0.37 2.79 15.11
CA ALA A 143 0.83 2.83 15.95
C ALA A 143 1.65 4.11 15.75
N ALA A 144 1.71 4.65 14.54
CA ALA A 144 2.37 5.93 14.28
C ALA A 144 1.46 7.14 14.61
N ASN A 145 0.17 7.02 14.34
CA ASN A 145 -0.81 8.08 14.49
C ASN A 145 -2.13 7.55 15.10
N PRO A 146 -2.39 7.81 16.40
CA PRO A 146 -3.60 7.35 17.06
C PRO A 146 -4.91 7.95 16.50
N LEU A 147 -4.84 9.03 15.71
CA LEU A 147 -5.97 9.61 14.98
C LEU A 147 -5.88 9.30 13.47
N GLY A 148 -5.55 8.05 13.14
CA GLY A 148 -5.27 7.60 11.78
C GLY A 148 -6.47 7.71 10.83
N GLY A 149 -7.70 7.49 11.31
CA GLY A 149 -8.92 7.67 10.53
C GLY A 149 -9.21 9.14 10.25
N VAL A 150 -9.18 9.98 11.30
CA VAL A 150 -9.37 11.44 11.18
C VAL A 150 -8.33 12.03 10.22
N CYS A 151 -7.06 11.69 10.39
CA CYS A 151 -5.99 12.18 9.53
C CYS A 151 -6.09 11.66 8.09
N GLY A 152 -6.66 10.47 7.85
CA GLY A 152 -6.98 10.01 6.50
C GLY A 152 -8.01 10.91 5.80
N ALA A 153 -9.02 11.37 6.54
CA ALA A 153 -10.06 12.25 6.00
C ALA A 153 -9.58 13.71 5.79
N VAL A 154 -8.82 14.28 6.73
CA VAL A 154 -8.57 15.74 6.78
C VAL A 154 -7.13 16.20 6.49
N CYS A 155 -6.15 15.31 6.34
CA CYS A 155 -4.78 15.75 6.03
C CYS A 155 -4.69 16.45 4.66
N PRO A 156 -4.03 17.62 4.58
CA PRO A 156 -3.81 18.31 3.31
C PRO A 156 -2.76 17.61 2.45
N GLU A 157 -2.81 17.88 1.15
CA GLU A 157 -1.83 17.43 0.15
C GLU A 157 -0.40 17.93 0.42
N THR A 158 -0.23 18.98 1.24
CA THR A 158 1.06 19.64 1.51
C THR A 158 2.08 18.81 2.31
N HIS A 159 1.68 17.64 2.83
CA HIS A 159 2.57 16.74 3.58
C HIS A 159 3.05 15.56 2.72
N CYS A 160 2.58 14.34 3.01
CA CYS A 160 3.02 13.10 2.37
C CYS A 160 2.77 13.03 0.85
N MET A 161 1.76 13.73 0.32
CA MET A 161 1.50 13.80 -1.11
C MET A 161 2.47 14.74 -1.83
N ALA A 162 2.77 15.92 -1.27
CA ALA A 162 3.76 16.86 -1.82
C ALA A 162 5.16 16.23 -1.89
N ALA A 163 5.54 15.42 -0.89
CA ALA A 163 6.80 14.66 -0.90
C ALA A 163 6.74 13.32 -1.66
N CYS A 164 5.62 12.97 -2.29
CA CYS A 164 5.52 11.74 -3.07
C CYS A 164 6.42 11.85 -4.32
N ALA A 165 7.28 10.85 -4.58
CA ALA A 165 8.17 10.84 -5.75
C ALA A 165 7.42 10.90 -7.10
N ARG A 166 6.11 10.59 -7.12
CA ARG A 166 5.25 10.74 -8.31
C ARG A 166 4.80 12.19 -8.57
N ALA A 167 4.84 13.07 -7.58
CA ALA A 167 4.39 14.47 -7.72
C ALA A 167 5.20 15.26 -8.75
N THR A 168 6.43 14.84 -9.05
CA THR A 168 7.30 15.42 -10.08
C THR A 168 7.26 14.68 -11.43
N PHE A 169 6.46 13.61 -11.55
CA PHE A 169 6.35 12.77 -12.75
C PHE A 169 4.94 12.75 -13.35
N ASP A 170 3.92 12.50 -12.53
CA ASP A 170 2.50 12.52 -12.93
C ASP A 170 1.63 13.20 -11.86
N THR A 171 0.93 12.44 -11.02
CA THR A 171 0.23 12.95 -9.84
C THR A 171 0.65 12.11 -8.63
N PRO A 172 0.71 12.69 -7.42
CA PRO A 172 0.97 11.93 -6.21
C PRO A 172 -0.06 10.82 -6.02
N VAL A 173 0.32 9.79 -5.26
CA VAL A 173 -0.62 8.80 -4.73
C VAL A 173 -1.60 9.52 -3.79
N GLU A 174 -2.89 9.19 -3.80
CA GLU A 174 -3.92 9.75 -2.92
C GLU A 174 -3.80 9.23 -1.47
N ILE A 175 -2.63 9.41 -0.85
CA ILE A 175 -2.23 8.78 0.42
C ILE A 175 -3.27 8.96 1.54
N PRO A 176 -3.85 10.16 1.82
CA PRO A 176 -4.87 10.31 2.85
C PRO A 176 -6.14 9.48 2.56
N ALA A 177 -6.60 9.45 1.31
CA ALA A 177 -7.77 8.65 0.92
C ALA A 177 -7.49 7.14 1.01
N VAL A 178 -6.27 6.70 0.64
CA VAL A 178 -5.84 5.32 0.86
C VAL A 178 -5.81 4.98 2.36
N GLN A 179 -5.27 5.86 3.20
CA GLN A 179 -5.24 5.69 4.66
C GLN A 179 -6.66 5.62 5.26
N ALA A 180 -7.55 6.54 4.87
CA ALA A 180 -8.96 6.54 5.29
C ALA A 180 -9.65 5.23 4.87
N THR A 181 -9.40 4.74 3.66
CA THR A 181 -9.96 3.49 3.15
C THR A 181 -9.45 2.27 3.92
N ILE A 182 -8.16 2.23 4.28
CA ILE A 182 -7.58 1.15 5.09
C ILE A 182 -8.26 1.10 6.46
N ILE A 183 -8.37 2.23 7.16
CA ILE A 183 -9.01 2.29 8.49
C ILE A 183 -10.50 1.95 8.39
N ALA A 184 -11.22 2.50 7.41
CA ALA A 184 -12.64 2.21 7.20
C ALA A 184 -12.89 0.71 6.90
N LYS A 185 -12.08 0.09 6.04
CA LYS A 185 -12.18 -1.36 5.76
C LYS A 185 -11.78 -2.21 6.95
N ALA A 186 -10.73 -1.87 7.70
CA ALA A 186 -10.36 -2.60 8.91
C ALA A 186 -11.48 -2.59 9.96
N ARG A 187 -12.17 -1.45 10.13
CA ARG A 187 -13.38 -1.35 10.97
C ARG A 187 -14.55 -2.18 10.40
N ALA A 188 -14.88 -2.02 9.12
CA ALA A 188 -16.01 -2.71 8.49
C ALA A 188 -15.86 -4.24 8.44
N LEU A 189 -14.63 -4.74 8.36
CA LEU A 189 -14.29 -6.17 8.41
C LEU A 189 -14.17 -6.71 9.84
N GLY A 190 -14.25 -5.86 10.88
CA GLY A 190 -14.08 -6.27 12.28
C GLY A 190 -12.63 -6.65 12.65
N VAL A 191 -11.64 -6.15 11.91
CA VAL A 191 -10.21 -6.52 12.02
C VAL A 191 -9.32 -5.33 12.39
N MET A 192 -9.83 -4.40 13.20
CA MET A 192 -8.98 -3.34 13.75
C MET A 192 -7.82 -3.93 14.58
N PRO A 193 -6.64 -3.30 14.56
CA PRO A 193 -5.47 -3.77 15.30
C PRO A 193 -5.67 -3.64 16.81
N GLU A 194 -5.27 -4.67 17.54
CA GLU A 194 -5.20 -4.65 19.00
C GLU A 194 -3.81 -4.21 19.47
N PHE A 195 -3.79 -3.45 20.56
CA PHE A 195 -2.57 -2.96 21.19
C PHE A 195 -2.55 -3.51 22.62
N THR A 196 -1.59 -4.39 22.92
CA THR A 196 -1.45 -4.93 24.28
C THR A 196 -1.06 -3.81 25.23
N ALA A 197 -1.91 -3.50 26.20
CA ALA A 197 -1.61 -2.50 27.23
C ALA A 197 -0.43 -2.96 28.10
N THR A 198 0.49 -2.05 28.37
CA THR A 198 1.76 -2.28 29.10
C THR A 198 1.64 -2.02 30.61
N TRP A 199 0.41 -2.02 31.15
CA TRP A 199 0.13 -1.45 32.47
C TRP A 199 0.77 -2.21 33.63
N ALA A 200 1.40 -1.43 34.52
CA ALA A 200 1.80 -1.86 35.86
C ALA A 200 1.79 -0.65 36.84
N GLY A 201 0.60 -0.19 37.23
CA GLY A 201 0.41 0.76 38.34
C GLY A 201 1.16 2.10 38.22
N GLY A 202 1.36 2.61 37.00
CA GLY A 202 2.19 3.80 36.76
C GLY A 202 1.61 5.11 37.30
N PRO A 203 2.42 6.19 37.30
CA PRO A 203 2.04 7.48 37.87
C PRO A 203 0.83 8.09 37.14
N ARG A 204 0.08 8.93 37.87
CA ARG A 204 -1.03 9.71 37.32
C ARG A 204 -0.51 10.94 36.58
N VAL A 205 -1.00 11.16 35.37
CA VAL A 205 -0.68 12.33 34.53
C VAL A 205 -1.99 12.98 34.07
N ALA A 206 -2.10 14.29 34.20
CA ALA A 206 -3.26 15.03 33.69
C ALA A 206 -2.98 15.53 32.26
N VAL A 207 -3.98 15.45 31.38
CA VAL A 207 -3.94 16.03 30.03
C VAL A 207 -5.11 17.00 29.87
N VAL A 208 -4.82 18.30 29.90
CA VAL A 208 -5.84 19.36 29.84
C VAL A 208 -6.13 19.71 28.38
N GLY A 209 -7.32 19.33 27.91
CA GLY A 209 -7.77 19.41 26.52
C GLY A 209 -7.75 18.05 25.82
N GLY A 210 -8.93 17.56 25.40
CA GLY A 210 -9.16 16.31 24.68
C GLY A 210 -9.12 16.48 23.15
N GLY A 211 -8.43 17.51 22.65
CA GLY A 211 -8.19 17.70 21.22
C GLY A 211 -7.08 16.80 20.65
N PRO A 212 -6.69 16.96 19.37
CA PRO A 212 -5.70 16.10 18.72
C PRO A 212 -4.34 16.00 19.43
N ALA A 213 -3.85 17.10 20.01
CA ALA A 213 -2.63 17.08 20.82
C ALA A 213 -2.81 16.33 22.14
N GLY A 214 -3.96 16.46 22.80
CA GLY A 214 -4.29 15.70 24.00
C GLY A 214 -4.39 14.19 23.72
N ALA A 215 -5.06 13.82 22.63
CA ALA A 215 -5.15 12.43 22.17
C ALA A 215 -3.77 11.83 21.84
N GLY A 216 -2.90 12.58 21.14
CA GLY A 216 -1.52 12.17 20.86
C GLY A 216 -0.68 11.98 22.12
N ALA A 217 -0.83 12.86 23.12
CA ALA A 217 -0.14 12.75 24.40
C ALA A 217 -0.66 11.55 25.23
N ALA A 218 -1.99 11.43 25.37
CA ALA A 218 -2.64 10.36 26.12
C ALA A 218 -2.28 8.96 25.60
N ALA A 219 -2.26 8.79 24.27
CA ALA A 219 -1.88 7.52 23.65
C ALA A 219 -0.45 7.07 24.02
N VAL A 220 0.52 7.98 23.96
CA VAL A 220 1.93 7.68 24.31
C VAL A 220 2.09 7.44 25.81
N LEU A 221 1.46 8.27 26.66
CA LEU A 221 1.54 8.13 28.12
C LEU A 221 0.90 6.82 28.62
N ALA A 222 -0.27 6.44 28.10
CA ALA A 222 -0.96 5.22 28.47
C ALA A 222 -0.18 3.97 28.05
N GLN A 223 0.40 3.96 26.84
CA GLN A 223 1.26 2.89 26.36
C GLN A 223 2.66 2.86 27.00
N ALA A 224 3.04 3.91 27.74
CA ALA A 224 4.16 3.92 28.67
C ALA A 224 3.76 3.51 30.11
N GLY A 225 2.52 3.07 30.32
CA GLY A 225 2.01 2.55 31.59
C GLY A 225 1.49 3.61 32.57
N CYS A 226 1.41 4.89 32.20
CA CYS A 226 0.83 5.93 33.04
C CYS A 226 -0.69 5.81 33.12
N ARG A 227 -1.29 6.23 34.25
CA ARG A 227 -2.73 6.48 34.32
C ARG A 227 -2.99 7.91 33.87
N VAL A 228 -3.76 8.09 32.81
CA VAL A 228 -3.99 9.38 32.16
C VAL A 228 -5.40 9.85 32.42
N ASP A 229 -5.55 10.98 33.13
CA ASP A 229 -6.84 11.66 33.28
C ASP A 229 -6.88 12.82 32.25
N VAL A 230 -7.71 12.68 31.21
CA VAL A 230 -7.91 13.69 30.15
C VAL A 230 -9.06 14.62 30.57
N LEU A 231 -8.74 15.88 30.84
CA LEU A 231 -9.67 16.89 31.36
C LEU A 231 -10.05 17.84 30.22
N GLU A 232 -11.25 17.71 29.65
CA GLU A 232 -11.75 18.55 28.56
C GLU A 232 -12.93 19.40 29.03
N ALA A 233 -13.06 20.64 28.55
CA ALA A 233 -14.09 21.58 28.99
C ALA A 233 -15.45 21.40 28.28
N ARG A 234 -15.59 20.35 27.46
CA ARG A 234 -16.72 20.02 26.59
C ARG A 234 -16.64 18.55 26.14
N ALA A 235 -17.36 18.18 25.07
CA ALA A 235 -17.12 16.92 24.37
C ALA A 235 -15.69 16.81 23.81
N ALA A 236 -15.09 15.62 23.93
CA ALA A 236 -13.76 15.31 23.42
C ALA A 236 -13.65 15.44 21.89
N GLY A 237 -12.42 15.67 21.40
CA GLY A 237 -12.11 15.94 19.99
C GLY A 237 -11.67 17.38 19.72
N GLY A 238 -11.91 18.31 20.64
CA GLY A 238 -11.42 19.69 20.57
C GLY A 238 -11.82 20.40 19.26
N MET A 239 -10.85 20.97 18.54
CA MET A 239 -11.13 21.63 17.25
C MET A 239 -11.45 20.65 16.11
N ALA A 240 -11.04 19.38 16.19
CA ALA A 240 -11.43 18.38 15.19
C ALA A 240 -12.95 18.11 15.23
N GLY A 241 -13.58 18.24 16.40
CA GLY A 241 -15.03 18.16 16.55
C GLY A 241 -15.82 19.31 15.91
N LEU A 242 -15.16 20.40 15.49
CA LEU A 242 -15.78 21.51 14.76
C LEU A 242 -15.65 21.36 13.23
N ILE A 243 -14.89 20.37 12.74
CA ILE A 243 -14.77 20.11 11.30
C ILE A 243 -16.13 19.64 10.75
N PRO A 244 -16.63 20.19 9.62
CA PRO A 244 -17.93 19.80 9.09
C PRO A 244 -18.01 18.34 8.57
N PRO A 245 -19.21 17.72 8.49
CA PRO A 245 -19.38 16.33 8.07
C PRO A 245 -18.93 16.04 6.63
N PHE A 246 -18.96 17.06 5.75
CA PHE A 246 -18.45 16.96 4.38
C PHE A 246 -16.91 16.96 4.30
N ARG A 247 -16.22 17.05 5.45
CA ARG A 247 -14.76 16.85 5.62
C ARG A 247 -14.40 15.76 6.62
N LEU A 248 -15.20 15.58 7.68
CA LEU A 248 -14.96 14.60 8.73
C LEU A 248 -16.28 14.08 9.32
N GLU A 249 -16.59 12.81 9.07
CA GLU A 249 -17.68 12.09 9.74
C GLU A 249 -17.45 12.04 11.25
N ALA A 250 -18.50 12.28 12.04
CA ALA A 250 -18.40 12.33 13.51
C ALA A 250 -18.01 10.97 14.09
N GLU A 251 -18.46 9.89 13.43
CA GLU A 251 -18.18 8.50 13.72
C GLU A 251 -16.70 8.14 13.49
N VAL A 252 -16.02 8.82 12.56
CA VAL A 252 -14.58 8.63 12.33
C VAL A 252 -13.79 9.17 13.53
N LEU A 253 -14.11 10.39 13.97
CA LEU A 253 -13.52 11.03 15.15
C LEU A 253 -13.83 10.27 16.44
N ALA A 254 -15.10 9.94 16.69
CA ALA A 254 -15.52 9.24 17.89
C ALA A 254 -14.81 7.89 18.06
N ALA A 255 -14.65 7.12 16.98
CA ALA A 255 -13.98 5.83 17.05
C ALA A 255 -12.44 5.91 17.13
N ASP A 256 -11.80 6.97 16.60
CA ASP A 256 -10.37 7.21 16.84
C ASP A 256 -10.12 7.65 18.30
N LEU A 257 -11.01 8.46 18.89
CA LEU A 257 -10.95 8.80 20.31
C LEU A 257 -11.24 7.58 21.20
N ALA A 258 -12.17 6.71 20.82
CA ALA A 258 -12.43 5.45 21.51
C ALA A 258 -11.23 4.48 21.42
N PHE A 259 -10.53 4.44 20.29
CA PHE A 259 -9.25 3.73 20.17
C PHE A 259 -8.22 4.26 21.17
N VAL A 260 -8.04 5.59 21.26
CA VAL A 260 -7.14 6.20 22.26
C VAL A 260 -7.53 5.85 23.69
N ALA A 261 -8.83 5.88 24.01
CA ALA A 261 -9.34 5.50 25.33
C ALA A 261 -9.06 4.02 25.66
N ALA A 262 -9.02 3.14 24.66
CA ALA A 262 -8.76 1.71 24.81
C ALA A 262 -7.26 1.32 24.89
N LEU A 263 -6.33 2.26 24.71
CA LEU A 263 -4.88 1.98 24.74
C LEU A 263 -4.32 1.67 26.14
N GLY A 264 -5.10 1.86 27.21
CA GLY A 264 -4.67 1.63 28.59
C GLY A 264 -5.59 2.35 29.58
N GLU A 265 -5.03 2.81 30.69
CA GLU A 265 -5.73 3.57 31.73
C GLU A 265 -5.96 5.04 31.31
N VAL A 266 -6.82 5.27 30.32
CA VAL A 266 -7.19 6.62 29.82
C VAL A 266 -8.61 6.97 30.24
N HIS A 267 -8.74 7.97 31.12
CA HIS A 267 -10.01 8.42 31.70
C HIS A 267 -10.37 9.80 31.16
N VAL A 268 -11.37 9.89 30.28
CA VAL A 268 -11.85 11.18 29.76
C VAL A 268 -12.92 11.75 30.69
N GLN A 269 -12.73 12.98 31.16
CA GLN A 269 -13.59 13.67 32.10
C GLN A 269 -13.94 15.06 31.57
N GLU A 270 -15.23 15.42 31.63
CA GLU A 270 -15.67 16.79 31.34
C GLU A 270 -15.39 17.68 32.55
N ARG A 271 -14.28 18.42 32.50
CA ARG A 271 -13.77 19.30 33.55
C ARG A 271 -13.00 20.47 32.93
N GLU A 272 -13.53 21.68 33.10
CA GLU A 272 -12.76 22.90 32.83
C GLU A 272 -11.65 23.07 33.88
N VAL A 273 -10.45 23.49 33.43
CA VAL A 273 -9.27 23.69 34.27
C VAL A 273 -8.74 25.11 34.05
N ALA A 274 -8.95 25.99 35.03
CA ALA A 274 -8.51 27.38 34.99
C ALA A 274 -6.99 27.52 35.23
N ASP A 275 -6.44 26.74 36.16
CA ASP A 275 -5.00 26.69 36.45
C ASP A 275 -4.50 25.23 36.35
N PRO A 276 -3.80 24.87 35.25
CA PRO A 276 -3.20 23.54 35.10
C PRO A 276 -2.09 23.23 36.12
N GLU A 277 -1.42 24.22 36.69
CA GLU A 277 -0.31 23.98 37.63
C GLU A 277 -0.84 23.47 38.99
N ALA A 278 -2.01 23.96 39.41
CA ALA A 278 -2.69 23.50 40.63
C ALA A 278 -2.97 21.97 40.63
N LEU A 279 -3.10 21.34 39.46
CA LEU A 279 -3.28 19.88 39.35
C LEU A 279 -2.10 19.09 39.94
N LEU A 280 -0.87 19.62 39.96
CA LEU A 280 0.26 18.95 40.62
C LEU A 280 -0.03 18.71 42.13
N GLY A 281 -0.79 19.61 42.76
CA GLY A 281 -1.28 19.45 44.14
C GLY A 281 -2.38 18.39 44.32
N GLU A 282 -3.05 17.97 43.24
CA GLU A 282 -4.06 16.89 43.25
C GLU A 282 -3.44 15.48 43.11
N GLY A 283 -2.11 15.37 43.21
CA GLY A 283 -1.37 14.10 43.12
C GLY A 283 -1.10 13.62 41.70
N TYR A 284 -1.10 14.52 40.72
CA TYR A 284 -0.58 14.26 39.38
C TYR A 284 0.95 14.46 39.36
N ALA A 285 1.70 13.53 38.78
CA ALA A 285 3.16 13.61 38.67
C ALA A 285 3.63 14.60 37.59
N ALA A 286 2.76 14.88 36.62
CA ALA A 286 2.96 15.85 35.55
C ALA A 286 1.62 16.26 34.92
N VAL A 287 1.63 17.37 34.18
CA VAL A 287 0.48 17.92 33.46
C VAL A 287 0.87 18.27 32.02
N VAL A 288 0.06 17.85 31.05
CA VAL A 288 0.16 18.29 29.65
C VAL A 288 -0.98 19.27 29.34
N VAL A 289 -0.66 20.48 28.91
CA VAL A 289 -1.63 21.51 28.52
C VAL A 289 -1.78 21.52 27.00
N ALA A 290 -2.90 20.97 26.51
CA ALA A 290 -3.21 20.75 25.09
C ALA A 290 -4.50 21.47 24.65
N THR A 291 -4.84 22.59 25.30
CA THR A 291 -6.10 23.34 25.12
C THR A 291 -6.27 24.02 23.76
N GLY A 292 -5.20 24.12 22.96
CA GLY A 292 -5.22 24.74 21.64
C GLY A 292 -5.59 26.24 21.65
N LEU A 293 -6.25 26.69 20.57
CA LEU A 293 -6.63 28.10 20.35
C LEU A 293 -8.13 28.31 20.62
N SER A 294 -8.54 28.26 21.88
CA SER A 294 -9.96 28.26 22.28
C SER A 294 -10.70 29.60 22.18
N GLN A 295 -9.99 30.75 22.13
CA GLN A 295 -10.63 32.08 22.12
C GLN A 295 -10.66 32.69 20.70
N PRO A 296 -11.84 32.85 20.07
CA PRO A 296 -11.94 33.48 18.74
C PRO A 296 -11.35 34.89 18.72
N LEU A 297 -10.71 35.24 17.61
CA LEU A 297 -10.26 36.61 17.37
C LEU A 297 -11.44 37.51 17.01
N ARG A 298 -11.32 38.79 17.39
CA ARG A 298 -12.28 39.86 17.08
C ARG A 298 -11.69 40.83 16.06
N LEU A 299 -12.53 41.34 15.17
CA LEU A 299 -12.23 42.35 14.16
C LEU A 299 -11.97 43.74 14.78
N GLY A 300 -12.61 44.04 15.92
CA GLY A 300 -12.50 45.35 16.59
C GLY A 300 -13.25 46.46 15.85
N ILE A 301 -14.36 46.13 15.18
CA ILE A 301 -15.15 47.06 14.37
C ILE A 301 -16.52 47.38 15.02
N PRO A 302 -17.15 48.54 14.71
CA PRO A 302 -18.50 48.84 15.16
C PRO A 302 -19.51 47.77 14.71
N GLY A 303 -20.43 47.38 15.60
CA GLY A 303 -21.48 46.39 15.34
C GLY A 303 -21.03 44.93 15.39
N GLU A 304 -19.75 44.65 15.69
CA GLU A 304 -19.21 43.27 15.72
C GLU A 304 -19.96 42.35 16.69
N GLU A 305 -20.53 42.89 17.77
CA GLU A 305 -21.32 42.12 18.74
C GLU A 305 -22.56 41.42 18.15
N LEU A 306 -23.02 41.85 16.97
CA LEU A 306 -24.11 41.22 16.22
C LEU A 306 -23.64 40.06 15.32
N ALA A 307 -22.33 39.90 15.12
CA ALA A 307 -21.76 38.85 14.30
C ALA A 307 -21.49 37.57 15.13
N ARG A 308 -21.73 36.40 14.53
CA ARG A 308 -21.48 35.10 15.19
C ARG A 308 -20.01 34.70 15.04
N PRO A 309 -19.30 34.34 16.13
CA PRO A 309 -17.96 33.76 16.01
C PRO A 309 -18.04 32.37 15.38
N TRP A 310 -17.07 32.04 14.52
CA TRP A 310 -17.00 30.77 13.80
C TRP A 310 -17.08 29.53 14.70
N THR A 311 -16.51 29.57 15.92
CA THR A 311 -16.54 28.44 16.85
C THR A 311 -17.96 28.09 17.29
N ALA A 312 -18.79 29.09 17.57
CA ALA A 312 -20.19 28.88 17.92
C ALA A 312 -20.97 28.35 16.71
N PHE A 313 -20.77 28.96 15.53
CA PHE A 313 -21.44 28.54 14.30
C PHE A 313 -21.11 27.11 13.86
N LEU A 314 -19.85 26.67 13.93
CA LEU A 314 -19.48 25.31 13.55
C LEU A 314 -19.85 24.26 14.61
N ALA A 315 -20.00 24.67 15.88
CA ALA A 315 -20.41 23.79 16.97
C ALA A 315 -21.90 23.44 16.91
N ASP A 316 -22.78 24.42 16.71
CA ASP A 316 -24.23 24.19 16.61
C ASP A 316 -24.73 24.00 15.17
N ARG A 317 -23.95 24.43 14.17
CA ARG A 317 -24.26 24.38 12.74
C ARG A 317 -25.63 25.01 12.43
N ALA A 318 -26.01 26.03 13.22
CA ALA A 318 -27.38 26.48 13.38
C ALA A 318 -28.02 26.98 12.08
N SER A 319 -28.66 26.08 11.34
CA SER A 319 -29.31 26.39 10.06
C SER A 319 -30.33 27.51 10.18
N GLY A 320 -31.07 27.58 11.30
CA GLY A 320 -32.05 28.63 11.55
C GLY A 320 -31.50 30.07 11.61
N ILE A 321 -30.18 30.28 11.73
CA ILE A 321 -29.59 31.64 11.63
C ILE A 321 -29.12 32.00 10.22
N VAL A 322 -29.01 31.05 9.30
CA VAL A 322 -28.49 31.23 7.93
C VAL A 322 -29.46 30.83 6.82
N ALA A 323 -30.51 30.06 7.11
CA ALA A 323 -31.50 29.62 6.14
C ALA A 323 -32.27 30.79 5.52
N ASP A 324 -32.48 30.74 4.20
CA ASP A 324 -33.13 31.78 3.36
C ASP A 324 -32.51 33.18 3.43
N ARG A 325 -31.31 33.28 4.03
CA ARG A 325 -30.62 34.52 4.37
C ARG A 325 -29.37 34.79 3.52
N ARG A 326 -28.88 36.03 3.57
CA ARG A 326 -27.73 36.52 2.81
C ARG A 326 -26.55 36.71 3.76
N VAL A 327 -25.66 35.71 3.76
CA VAL A 327 -24.65 35.48 4.79
C VAL A 327 -23.28 36.01 4.33
N ALA A 328 -22.68 36.88 5.13
CA ALA A 328 -21.28 37.27 5.00
C ALA A 328 -20.39 36.42 5.92
N VAL A 329 -19.37 35.77 5.36
CA VAL A 329 -18.32 35.09 6.12
C VAL A 329 -17.03 35.92 6.02
N VAL A 330 -16.47 36.34 7.16
CA VAL A 330 -15.28 37.20 7.19
C VAL A 330 -14.03 36.39 7.55
N GLY A 331 -13.13 36.21 6.58
CA GLY A 331 -11.89 35.43 6.73
C GLY A 331 -11.47 34.72 5.44
N GLY A 332 -10.16 34.45 5.27
CA GLY A 332 -9.60 33.85 4.05
C GLY A 332 -9.12 32.40 4.14
N GLY A 333 -9.07 31.80 5.34
CA GLY A 333 -8.49 30.46 5.57
C GLY A 333 -9.48 29.30 5.63
N ALA A 334 -8.98 28.09 5.87
CA ALA A 334 -9.75 26.84 5.90
C ALA A 334 -11.05 26.91 6.72
N VAL A 335 -11.01 27.48 7.92
CA VAL A 335 -12.19 27.66 8.79
C VAL A 335 -13.25 28.57 8.16
N ALA A 336 -12.85 29.60 7.40
CA ALA A 336 -13.79 30.46 6.69
C ALA A 336 -14.43 29.74 5.50
N ALA A 337 -13.68 28.87 4.81
CA ALA A 337 -14.25 27.99 3.78
C ALA A 337 -15.25 26.99 4.40
N ASP A 338 -14.89 26.35 5.52
CA ASP A 338 -15.78 25.44 6.27
C ASP A 338 -17.07 26.16 6.71
N CYS A 339 -16.99 27.38 7.23
CA CYS A 339 -18.16 28.19 7.56
C CYS A 339 -19.02 28.52 6.33
N ALA A 340 -18.40 28.89 5.20
CA ALA A 340 -19.13 29.25 3.99
C ALA A 340 -19.83 28.05 3.33
N GLU A 341 -19.16 26.91 3.22
CA GLU A 341 -19.76 25.66 2.72
C GLU A 341 -20.85 25.14 3.68
N THR A 342 -20.66 25.26 5.01
CA THR A 342 -21.68 24.92 6.01
C THR A 342 -22.92 25.82 5.89
N ALA A 343 -22.74 27.14 5.72
CA ALA A 343 -23.86 28.07 5.53
C ALA A 343 -24.64 27.80 4.23
N ALA A 344 -23.93 27.49 3.13
CA ALA A 344 -24.56 27.12 1.86
C ALA A 344 -25.34 25.80 1.98
N ALA A 345 -24.75 24.77 2.60
CA ALA A 345 -25.42 23.49 2.85
C ALA A 345 -26.62 23.61 3.81
N ALA A 346 -26.59 24.59 4.72
CA ALA A 346 -27.68 24.90 5.65
C ALA A 346 -28.83 25.72 5.03
N GLY A 347 -28.80 26.01 3.72
CA GLY A 347 -29.90 26.65 3.00
C GLY A 347 -29.83 28.17 2.93
N ALA A 348 -28.65 28.78 3.06
CA ALA A 348 -28.50 30.22 2.80
C ALA A 348 -28.86 30.60 1.36
N ALA A 349 -29.65 31.67 1.21
CA ALA A 349 -30.05 32.20 -0.09
C ALA A 349 -28.86 32.78 -0.87
N HIS A 350 -27.84 33.27 -0.16
CA HIS A 350 -26.56 33.67 -0.72
C HIS A 350 -25.46 33.61 0.34
N VAL A 351 -24.25 33.20 -0.05
CA VAL A 351 -23.07 33.21 0.82
C VAL A 351 -21.94 33.96 0.12
N GLU A 352 -21.38 34.95 0.81
CA GLU A 352 -20.23 35.72 0.33
C GLU A 352 -19.11 35.72 1.38
N LEU A 353 -17.94 35.24 0.96
CA LEU A 353 -16.72 35.21 1.76
C LEU A 353 -15.89 36.48 1.48
N PHE A 354 -15.68 37.28 2.52
CA PHE A 354 -14.90 38.53 2.48
C PHE A 354 -13.49 38.26 3.00
N ALA A 355 -12.50 38.46 2.14
CA ALA A 355 -11.09 38.16 2.41
C ALA A 355 -10.17 39.35 2.08
N LEU A 356 -9.08 39.49 2.82
CA LEU A 356 -8.03 40.50 2.55
C LEU A 356 -7.12 40.01 1.40
N GLU A 357 -7.03 38.70 1.26
CA GLU A 357 -6.42 37.91 0.20
C GLU A 357 -7.13 38.12 -1.15
N LYS A 358 -6.45 37.80 -2.25
CA LYS A 358 -7.11 37.36 -3.49
C LYS A 358 -7.34 35.84 -3.43
N LEU A 359 -8.24 35.29 -4.25
CA LEU A 359 -8.53 33.84 -4.27
C LEU A 359 -7.29 32.95 -4.42
N SER A 360 -6.27 33.39 -5.17
CA SER A 360 -4.99 32.70 -5.35
C SER A 360 -4.00 32.84 -4.19
N GLU A 361 -4.27 33.72 -3.23
CA GLU A 361 -3.45 34.00 -2.04
C GLU A 361 -4.07 33.42 -0.76
N MET A 362 -5.33 32.95 -0.84
CA MET A 362 -6.03 32.33 0.29
C MET A 362 -5.31 31.03 0.71
N PRO A 363 -5.02 30.84 2.02
CA PRO A 363 -4.36 29.64 2.54
C PRO A 363 -5.35 28.47 2.61
N LEU A 364 -5.70 27.97 1.42
CA LEU A 364 -6.58 26.83 1.17
C LEU A 364 -5.83 25.75 0.36
N THR A 365 -6.26 24.52 0.54
CA THR A 365 -6.01 23.38 -0.36
C THR A 365 -6.80 23.53 -1.67
N ASP A 366 -6.42 22.75 -2.69
CA ASP A 366 -7.22 22.69 -3.92
C ASP A 366 -8.60 22.04 -3.69
N LYS A 367 -8.70 21.14 -2.70
CA LYS A 367 -9.97 20.52 -2.29
C LYS A 367 -10.95 21.53 -1.70
N GLU A 368 -10.48 22.41 -0.80
CA GLU A 368 -11.26 23.50 -0.19
C GLU A 368 -11.63 24.58 -1.23
N ARG A 369 -10.69 25.01 -2.10
CA ARG A 369 -11.01 25.91 -3.22
C ARG A 369 -12.11 25.35 -4.12
N ALA A 370 -12.03 24.07 -4.46
CA ALA A 370 -13.06 23.39 -5.25
C ALA A 370 -14.38 23.21 -4.47
N GLY A 371 -14.33 23.14 -3.14
CA GLY A 371 -15.51 23.12 -2.25
C GLY A 371 -16.31 24.41 -2.36
N LEU A 372 -15.68 25.56 -2.10
CA LEU A 372 -16.28 26.88 -2.27
C LEU A 372 -16.96 27.06 -3.65
N LEU A 373 -16.29 26.63 -4.72
CA LEU A 373 -16.83 26.69 -6.08
C LEU A 373 -18.03 25.75 -6.31
N ARG A 374 -18.01 24.53 -5.76
CA ARG A 374 -19.16 23.60 -5.82
C ARG A 374 -20.35 24.10 -5.02
N ALA A 375 -20.11 24.72 -3.87
CA ALA A 375 -21.13 25.30 -3.01
C ALA A 375 -21.71 26.63 -3.54
N GLY A 376 -21.13 27.21 -4.60
CA GLY A 376 -21.58 28.47 -5.17
C GLY A 376 -21.23 29.71 -4.32
N VAL A 377 -20.24 29.60 -3.43
CA VAL A 377 -19.81 30.69 -2.55
C VAL A 377 -19.14 31.80 -3.38
N HIS A 378 -19.62 33.03 -3.22
CA HIS A 378 -18.98 34.20 -3.81
C HIS A 378 -17.76 34.61 -2.97
N VAL A 379 -16.65 35.02 -3.61
CA VAL A 379 -15.42 35.45 -2.91
C VAL A 379 -15.09 36.91 -3.21
N SER A 380 -15.35 37.78 -2.24
CA SER A 380 -14.97 39.20 -2.27
C SER A 380 -13.56 39.40 -1.73
N GLY A 381 -12.57 38.97 -2.52
CA GLY A 381 -11.15 39.21 -2.23
C GLY A 381 -10.77 40.70 -2.23
N ARG A 382 -9.63 41.01 -1.59
CA ARG A 382 -9.13 42.38 -1.36
C ARG A 382 -10.18 43.31 -0.73
N THR A 383 -10.98 42.78 0.21
CA THR A 383 -12.07 43.52 0.86
C THR A 383 -11.98 43.39 2.38
N ARG A 384 -11.97 44.52 3.08
CA ARG A 384 -12.08 44.62 4.54
C ARG A 384 -13.53 44.96 4.91
N VAL A 385 -14.08 44.29 5.93
CA VAL A 385 -15.31 44.73 6.60
C VAL A 385 -14.93 45.77 7.66
N ALA A 386 -15.51 46.97 7.57
CA ALA A 386 -15.17 48.13 8.38
C ALA A 386 -16.22 48.42 9.49
N ALA A 387 -17.46 48.00 9.29
CA ALA A 387 -18.51 47.98 10.31
C ALA A 387 -19.60 46.96 9.95
N VAL A 388 -20.28 46.40 10.95
CA VAL A 388 -21.56 45.72 10.80
C VAL A 388 -22.67 46.74 11.04
N LEU A 389 -23.64 46.83 10.14
CA LEU A 389 -24.72 47.80 10.21
C LEU A 389 -25.95 47.16 10.84
N ALA A 390 -26.64 47.92 11.69
CA ALA A 390 -27.76 47.44 12.49
C ALA A 390 -29.00 48.33 12.31
N ASP A 391 -30.17 47.69 12.25
CA ASP A 391 -31.47 48.34 12.42
C ASP A 391 -32.33 47.50 13.38
N GLY A 392 -32.98 48.13 14.34
CA GLY A 392 -33.74 47.45 15.40
C GLY A 392 -32.96 46.43 16.25
N GLY A 393 -31.62 46.43 16.19
CA GLY A 393 -30.76 45.41 16.82
C GLY A 393 -30.53 44.15 15.98
N ALA A 394 -31.05 44.09 14.74
CA ALA A 394 -30.73 43.08 13.76
C ALA A 394 -29.70 43.61 12.73
N VAL A 395 -28.91 42.72 12.13
CA VAL A 395 -28.00 43.11 11.04
C VAL A 395 -28.81 43.51 9.81
N CYS A 396 -28.52 44.68 9.25
CA CYS A 396 -29.14 45.21 8.03
C CYS A 396 -28.11 45.50 6.91
N GLY A 397 -26.83 45.23 7.15
CA GLY A 397 -25.80 45.29 6.13
C GLY A 397 -24.37 45.30 6.67
N LEU A 398 -23.41 45.53 5.76
CA LEU A 398 -22.00 45.77 6.09
C LEU A 398 -21.50 47.07 5.47
N LEU A 399 -20.60 47.76 6.16
CA LEU A 399 -19.70 48.72 5.52
C LEU A 399 -18.42 47.98 5.12
N THR A 400 -18.05 48.07 3.84
CA THR A 400 -16.87 47.41 3.28
C THR A 400 -15.92 48.42 2.63
N ARG A 401 -14.63 48.08 2.55
CA ARG A 401 -13.59 48.86 1.86
C ARG A 401 -12.70 47.93 1.06
N LYS A 402 -12.16 48.40 -0.07
CA LYS A 402 -11.08 47.69 -0.74
C LYS A 402 -9.76 47.90 -0.01
N VAL A 403 -8.91 46.88 -0.02
CA VAL A 403 -7.53 46.96 0.46
C VAL A 403 -6.56 46.74 -0.69
N ALA A 404 -5.39 47.36 -0.61
CA ALA A 404 -4.29 47.15 -1.54
C ALA A 404 -3.11 46.49 -0.80
N LEU A 405 -2.41 45.63 -1.51
CA LEU A 405 -1.10 45.12 -1.12
C LEU A 405 -0.05 45.84 -2.00
N PRO A 406 1.08 46.33 -1.45
CA PRO A 406 2.13 46.94 -2.26
C PRO A 406 2.62 46.02 -3.38
N ALA A 407 3.01 46.60 -4.52
CA ALA A 407 3.43 45.83 -5.68
C ALA A 407 4.73 45.06 -5.39
N GLY A 408 4.72 43.75 -5.67
CA GLY A 408 5.86 42.85 -5.43
C GLY A 408 5.95 42.26 -4.02
N GLU A 409 5.10 42.68 -3.07
CA GLU A 409 5.09 42.09 -1.74
C GLU A 409 4.27 40.79 -1.68
N ALA A 410 4.74 39.82 -0.88
CA ALA A 410 3.95 38.66 -0.50
C ALA A 410 2.86 39.07 0.51
N PHE A 411 1.66 38.53 0.35
CA PHE A 411 0.52 38.86 1.21
C PHE A 411 0.82 38.57 2.69
N HIS A 412 0.48 39.55 3.52
CA HIS A 412 0.37 39.39 4.97
C HIS A 412 -0.70 40.36 5.48
N PRO A 413 -1.57 40.00 6.45
CA PRO A 413 -2.64 40.88 6.93
C PRO A 413 -2.16 42.25 7.47
N SER A 414 -0.91 42.35 7.94
CA SER A 414 -0.32 43.62 8.40
C SER A 414 0.28 44.49 7.29
N ARG A 415 0.36 44.00 6.05
CA ARG A 415 0.94 44.71 4.88
C ARG A 415 -0.12 45.32 3.98
N VAL A 416 -1.39 44.97 4.17
CA VAL A 416 -2.50 45.52 3.39
C VAL A 416 -3.00 46.85 3.95
N ALA A 417 -3.11 47.86 3.10
CA ALA A 417 -3.62 49.18 3.43
C ALA A 417 -5.02 49.40 2.82
N ASP A 418 -5.87 50.17 3.49
CA ASP A 418 -7.18 50.56 2.97
C ASP A 418 -7.03 51.49 1.75
N VAL A 419 -7.83 51.24 0.70
CA VAL A 419 -7.91 52.12 -0.47
C VAL A 419 -8.89 53.25 -0.16
N ILE A 420 -8.36 54.47 -0.04
CA ILE A 420 -9.15 55.68 0.26
C ILE A 420 -10.25 55.87 -0.80
N GLY A 421 -11.47 56.18 -0.35
CA GLY A 421 -12.63 56.39 -1.24
C GLY A 421 -13.26 55.12 -1.83
N SER A 422 -12.81 53.92 -1.44
CA SER A 422 -13.36 52.65 -1.91
C SER A 422 -14.50 52.08 -1.05
N GLU A 423 -15.11 52.91 -0.20
CA GLU A 423 -16.15 52.49 0.74
C GLU A 423 -17.44 52.08 0.02
N GLN A 424 -18.02 50.95 0.41
CA GLN A 424 -19.28 50.44 -0.15
C GLN A 424 -20.16 49.85 0.94
N THR A 425 -21.41 50.32 0.98
CA THR A 425 -22.47 49.76 1.83
C THR A 425 -23.10 48.55 1.15
N ARG A 426 -23.05 47.40 1.81
CA ARG A 426 -23.70 46.15 1.42
C ARG A 426 -24.97 45.96 2.25
N ALA A 427 -26.04 46.64 1.84
CA ALA A 427 -27.37 46.56 2.45
C ALA A 427 -28.13 45.25 2.11
N ASP A 428 -27.47 44.34 1.41
CA ASP A 428 -27.97 43.03 1.00
C ASP A 428 -27.49 41.90 1.92
N ILE A 429 -26.89 42.20 3.08
CA ILE A 429 -26.39 41.22 4.05
C ILE A 429 -27.19 41.32 5.35
N ASP A 430 -27.68 40.18 5.84
CA ASP A 430 -28.54 40.09 7.04
C ASP A 430 -27.93 39.23 8.16
N THR A 431 -26.80 38.57 7.90
CA THR A 431 -26.13 37.63 8.81
C THR A 431 -24.63 37.68 8.61
N VAL A 432 -23.86 37.75 9.70
CA VAL A 432 -22.38 37.86 9.66
C VAL A 432 -21.75 36.76 10.52
N ILE A 433 -20.78 36.05 9.95
CA ILE A 433 -19.96 35.03 10.63
C ILE A 433 -18.50 35.48 10.57
N VAL A 434 -17.84 35.57 11.73
CA VAL A 434 -16.44 36.01 11.84
C VAL A 434 -15.53 34.80 12.01
N ALA A 435 -14.71 34.53 10.99
CA ALA A 435 -13.87 33.34 10.81
C ALA A 435 -12.37 33.69 10.60
N ILE A 436 -11.90 34.72 11.32
CA ILE A 436 -10.51 35.23 11.23
C ILE A 436 -9.50 34.51 12.15
N GLY A 437 -9.85 33.32 12.67
CA GLY A 437 -9.00 32.51 13.55
C GLY A 437 -9.28 32.66 15.05
N ALA A 438 -8.34 32.20 15.87
CA ALA A 438 -8.44 32.16 17.33
C ALA A 438 -7.05 32.24 17.99
N ARG A 439 -7.02 32.46 19.31
CA ARG A 439 -5.81 32.47 20.16
C ARG A 439 -5.98 31.56 21.39
N ALA A 440 -4.87 31.19 22.02
CA ALA A 440 -4.87 30.44 23.27
C ALA A 440 -5.46 31.27 24.42
N ALA A 441 -6.27 30.64 25.28
CA ALA A 441 -6.75 31.24 26.53
C ALA A 441 -5.84 30.91 27.73
N ALA A 442 -5.16 29.76 27.70
CA ALA A 442 -4.27 29.27 28.76
C ALA A 442 -2.82 29.77 28.59
N PRO A 443 -1.97 29.67 29.63
CA PRO A 443 -0.54 29.98 29.55
C PRO A 443 0.18 29.22 28.43
N ARG A 444 1.15 29.87 27.79
CA ARG A 444 1.92 29.31 26.64
C ARG A 444 3.31 28.78 27.03
N GLU A 445 3.71 28.97 28.28
CA GLU A 445 5.05 28.67 28.78
C GLU A 445 5.05 27.36 29.58
N ALA A 446 6.04 26.52 29.33
CA ALA A 446 6.28 25.32 30.13
C ALA A 446 6.87 25.69 31.50
N ARG A 447 6.59 24.87 32.52
CA ARG A 447 7.06 25.01 33.90
C ARG A 447 7.50 23.64 34.44
N PRO A 448 8.25 23.57 35.56
CA PRO A 448 8.54 22.30 36.23
C PRO A 448 7.26 21.45 36.42
N GLY A 449 7.20 20.26 35.83
CA GLY A 449 6.03 19.38 35.86
C GLY A 449 4.87 19.74 34.93
N VAL A 450 4.92 20.85 34.18
CA VAL A 450 3.84 21.30 33.28
C VAL A 450 4.39 21.56 31.86
N VAL A 451 3.97 20.74 30.89
CA VAL A 451 4.38 20.85 29.48
C VAL A 451 3.21 21.36 28.63
N VAL A 452 3.44 22.30 27.72
CA VAL A 452 2.39 22.87 26.84
C VAL A 452 2.57 22.34 25.41
N ALA A 453 1.48 21.95 24.75
CA ALA A 453 1.49 21.22 23.47
C ALA A 453 0.46 21.72 22.45
N GLY A 454 0.59 21.26 21.20
CA GLY A 454 -0.36 21.56 20.12
C GLY A 454 -0.36 23.03 19.68
N ASP A 455 -1.52 23.50 19.21
CA ASP A 455 -1.65 24.85 18.63
C ASP A 455 -1.40 25.98 19.64
N ALA A 456 -1.56 25.71 20.94
CA ALA A 456 -1.33 26.69 22.00
C ALA A 456 0.10 27.25 21.95
N VAL A 457 1.09 26.41 21.64
CA VAL A 457 2.48 26.84 21.42
C VAL A 457 2.71 27.19 19.95
N ASN A 458 2.30 26.31 19.03
CA ASN A 458 2.75 26.34 17.64
C ASN A 458 2.00 27.33 16.72
N GLY A 459 0.92 27.93 17.20
CA GLY A 459 -0.06 28.62 16.36
C GLY A 459 -1.00 27.61 15.67
N PRO A 460 -1.83 28.02 14.71
CA PRO A 460 -2.73 27.10 14.00
C PRO A 460 -1.92 26.09 13.18
N THR A 461 -2.07 24.80 13.48
CA THR A 461 -1.43 23.69 12.75
C THR A 461 -2.46 22.68 12.21
N THR A 462 -2.01 21.70 11.43
CA THR A 462 -2.88 20.60 10.98
C THR A 462 -3.11 19.57 12.11
N VAL A 463 -4.19 18.78 12.00
CA VAL A 463 -4.53 17.74 13.01
C VAL A 463 -3.35 16.79 13.26
N VAL A 464 -2.63 16.39 12.22
CA VAL A 464 -1.48 15.47 12.33
C VAL A 464 -0.25 16.12 12.98
N GLU A 465 -0.03 17.43 12.78
CA GLU A 465 1.01 18.19 13.50
C GLU A 465 0.65 18.38 14.98
N ALA A 466 -0.62 18.62 15.30
CA ALA A 466 -1.10 18.69 16.67
C ALA A 466 -0.93 17.33 17.40
N VAL A 467 -1.27 16.20 16.75
CA VAL A 467 -0.98 14.85 17.27
C VAL A 467 0.53 14.67 17.52
N ALA A 468 1.37 15.06 16.57
CA ALA A 468 2.83 14.97 16.71
C ALA A 468 3.37 15.83 17.87
N ALA A 469 2.86 17.05 18.05
CA ALA A 469 3.21 17.89 19.20
C ALA A 469 2.80 17.25 20.54
N GLY A 470 1.61 16.62 20.58
CA GLY A 470 1.14 15.85 21.74
C GLY A 470 2.03 14.65 22.08
N LYS A 471 2.35 13.84 21.08
CA LYS A 471 3.28 12.70 21.20
C LYS A 471 4.65 13.13 21.75
N ASN A 472 5.19 14.27 21.29
CA ASN A 472 6.46 14.80 21.78
C ASN A 472 6.37 15.28 23.23
N ALA A 473 5.32 16.03 23.59
CA ALA A 473 5.11 16.48 24.98
C ALA A 473 4.95 15.32 25.97
N ALA A 474 4.38 14.18 25.53
CA ALA A 474 4.36 12.96 26.32
C ALA A 474 5.76 12.38 26.57
N LEU A 475 6.67 12.41 25.59
CA LEU A 475 8.07 12.01 25.80
C LEU A 475 8.78 12.94 26.80
N ASP A 476 8.56 14.25 26.70
CA ASP A 476 9.11 15.24 27.65
C ASP A 476 8.63 14.95 29.09
N VAL A 477 7.34 14.61 29.26
CA VAL A 477 6.76 14.19 30.55
C VAL A 477 7.34 12.87 31.05
N LEU A 478 7.55 11.87 30.19
CA LEU A 478 8.15 10.59 30.59
C LEU A 478 9.61 10.78 31.05
N ALA A 479 10.38 11.62 30.36
CA ALA A 479 11.73 11.99 30.76
C ALA A 479 11.75 12.74 32.10
N TRP A 480 10.82 13.68 32.30
CA TRP A 480 10.63 14.38 33.58
C TRP A 480 10.37 13.41 34.74
N ILE A 481 9.41 12.49 34.57
CA ILE A 481 9.03 11.47 35.56
C ILE A 481 10.23 10.56 35.88
N ALA A 482 10.96 10.09 34.87
CA ALA A 482 12.14 9.24 35.07
C ALA A 482 13.23 9.94 35.89
N GLY A 483 13.54 11.21 35.58
CA GLY A 483 14.50 12.02 36.32
C GLY A 483 14.11 12.24 37.79
N HIS A 484 12.82 12.42 38.08
CA HIS A 484 12.33 12.60 39.45
C HIS A 484 12.30 11.31 40.26
N ARG A 485 12.07 10.15 39.62
CA ARG A 485 12.18 8.84 40.29
C ARG A 485 13.62 8.55 40.71
N ALA A 486 14.61 8.92 39.91
CA ALA A 486 16.02 8.79 40.27
C ALA A 486 16.45 9.69 41.46
N GLN A 487 15.67 10.73 41.78
CA GLN A 487 15.92 11.66 42.90
C GLN A 487 15.13 11.30 44.18
N GLY A 488 14.46 10.15 44.23
CA GLY A 488 13.87 9.61 45.47
C GLY A 488 12.45 10.10 45.78
N TRP A 489 11.51 9.89 44.85
CA TRP A 489 10.07 10.10 45.12
C TRP A 489 9.57 9.17 46.25
N GLY A 490 9.29 9.75 47.41
CA GLY A 490 9.02 9.06 48.67
C GLY A 490 7.62 8.48 48.85
N HIS A 491 7.18 7.58 47.96
CA HIS A 491 6.01 6.72 48.19
C HIS A 491 6.39 5.25 48.02
N GLY A 492 6.09 4.45 49.06
CA GLY A 492 6.51 3.05 49.20
C GLY A 492 5.77 2.06 48.30
N ILE A 493 5.92 2.21 46.99
CA ILE A 493 5.54 1.23 45.98
C ILE A 493 6.83 0.76 45.31
N GLU A 494 7.19 -0.52 45.46
CA GLU A 494 8.32 -1.07 44.72
C GLU A 494 8.07 -0.96 43.20
N PRO A 495 9.05 -0.50 42.42
CA PRO A 495 8.83 -0.16 41.03
C PRO A 495 8.67 -1.41 40.16
N ALA A 496 7.56 -1.49 39.42
CA ALA A 496 7.60 -2.19 38.14
C ALA A 496 8.65 -1.52 37.23
N PRO A 497 9.51 -2.28 36.54
CA PRO A 497 10.47 -1.71 35.61
C PRO A 497 9.72 -1.01 34.48
N VAL A 498 9.98 0.30 34.31
CA VAL A 498 9.56 1.00 33.09
C VAL A 498 10.32 0.34 31.94
N PRO A 499 9.64 -0.20 30.91
CA PRO A 499 10.34 -0.77 29.76
C PRO A 499 11.26 0.30 29.16
N GLU A 500 12.51 -0.04 28.86
CA GLU A 500 13.38 0.89 28.15
C GLU A 500 12.67 1.33 26.86
N PRO A 501 12.42 2.63 26.67
CA PRO A 501 11.69 3.08 25.50
C PRO A 501 12.53 2.78 24.26
N THR A 502 12.04 1.89 23.41
CA THR A 502 12.46 1.77 22.01
C THR A 502 11.90 2.94 21.18
N VAL A 503 11.98 4.13 21.76
CA VAL A 503 11.73 5.42 21.13
C VAL A 503 13.09 5.94 20.71
N VAL A 504 13.28 6.14 19.41
CA VAL A 504 14.47 6.82 18.90
C VAL A 504 14.43 8.25 19.41
N ALA A 505 15.25 8.55 20.43
CA ALA A 505 15.31 9.85 21.10
C ALA A 505 16.00 10.94 20.27
N ASP A 506 15.82 10.90 18.94
CA ASP A 506 16.24 11.94 18.02
C ASP A 506 15.04 12.84 17.71
N HIS A 507 14.93 13.96 18.42
CA HIS A 507 14.08 15.06 18.00
C HIS A 507 14.73 15.74 16.80
N GLY A 508 14.59 15.09 15.63
CA GLY A 508 15.19 15.53 14.37
C GLY A 508 14.94 17.02 14.06
N PRO A 509 15.82 17.64 13.26
CA PRO A 509 15.97 19.09 13.18
C PRO A 509 14.66 19.83 12.91
N ARG A 510 14.25 20.70 13.85
CA ARG A 510 13.09 21.58 13.70
C ARG A 510 13.38 22.63 12.63
N THR A 511 12.90 22.44 11.40
CA THR A 511 13.13 23.41 10.32
C THR A 511 12.16 24.58 10.43
N THR A 512 12.68 25.80 10.51
CA THR A 512 11.91 27.06 10.49
C THR A 512 11.68 27.61 9.07
N ASP A 513 12.26 26.97 8.06
CA ASP A 513 12.14 27.37 6.66
C ASP A 513 10.82 26.87 6.04
N HIS A 514 10.05 27.80 5.47
CA HIS A 514 8.82 27.51 4.74
C HIS A 514 9.05 26.82 3.38
N GLY A 515 10.30 26.73 2.90
CA GLY A 515 10.71 25.94 1.74
C GLY A 515 11.24 24.52 2.05
N SER A 516 11.32 24.14 3.33
CA SER A 516 11.81 22.81 3.74
C SER A 516 10.80 21.70 3.39
N PRO A 517 11.24 20.55 2.82
CA PRO A 517 10.37 19.38 2.61
C PRO A 517 10.09 18.59 3.90
N LEU A 518 10.69 18.98 5.04
CA LEU A 518 10.43 18.39 6.35
C LEU A 518 9.33 19.17 7.09
N PRO A 519 8.43 18.49 7.82
CA PRO A 519 7.34 19.16 8.51
C PRO A 519 7.88 19.99 9.68
N ARG A 520 7.24 21.13 9.96
CA ARG A 520 7.62 22.05 11.06
C ARG A 520 7.61 21.37 12.43
N ILE A 521 6.76 20.36 12.59
CA ILE A 521 6.62 19.52 13.78
C ILE A 521 6.64 18.06 13.33
N LYS A 522 7.49 17.24 13.95
CA LYS A 522 7.56 15.80 13.69
C LYS A 522 7.69 15.02 14.99
N SER A 523 7.09 13.83 15.05
CA SER A 523 7.23 12.91 16.18
C SER A 523 7.45 11.47 15.72
N PHE A 524 8.62 10.94 16.06
CA PHE A 524 9.06 9.57 15.79
C PHE A 524 8.57 8.54 16.82
N ALA A 525 7.78 8.97 17.83
CA ALA A 525 7.21 8.03 18.79
C ALA A 525 6.26 7.06 18.08
N ILE A 526 6.53 5.76 18.16
CA ILE A 526 5.61 4.71 17.68
C ILE A 526 5.05 4.03 18.92
N LEU A 527 3.73 3.88 18.99
CA LEU A 527 3.07 3.19 20.08
C LEU A 527 3.53 1.72 20.12
N PRO A 528 3.99 1.21 21.27
CA PRO A 528 4.26 -0.22 21.46
C PRO A 528 2.96 -1.03 21.49
N GLY A 529 3.00 -2.30 21.91
CA GLY A 529 1.80 -3.11 22.11
C GLY A 529 1.16 -3.70 20.85
N PHE A 530 1.34 -3.11 19.66
CA PHE A 530 0.90 -3.74 18.40
C PHE A 530 1.80 -4.92 18.03
N ARG A 531 1.22 -6.13 17.99
CA ARG A 531 1.94 -7.37 17.72
C ARG A 531 2.22 -7.54 16.21
N ARG A 532 3.31 -6.95 15.72
CA ARG A 532 3.73 -6.98 14.30
C ARG A 532 3.86 -8.38 13.66
N LEU A 533 4.15 -9.38 14.48
CA LEU A 533 4.25 -10.80 14.12
C LEU A 533 3.37 -11.61 15.10
N PRO A 534 2.07 -11.79 14.83
CA PRO A 534 1.17 -12.51 15.73
C PRO A 534 1.52 -13.98 15.94
N VAL A 535 2.08 -14.62 14.91
CA VAL A 535 2.55 -16.02 14.91
C VAL A 535 4.06 -16.07 14.66
N PRO A 536 4.85 -16.77 15.51
CA PRO A 536 6.29 -16.95 15.29
C PRO A 536 6.59 -17.64 13.95
N LEU A 537 7.62 -17.15 13.25
CA LEU A 537 7.97 -17.64 11.91
C LEU A 537 9.08 -18.70 11.91
N THR A 538 9.55 -19.13 13.09
CA THR A 538 10.63 -20.12 13.22
C THR A 538 10.37 -21.34 12.34
N ALA A 539 11.36 -21.71 11.54
CA ALA A 539 11.28 -22.82 10.59
C ALA A 539 12.46 -23.79 10.78
N ASP A 540 12.36 -24.97 10.15
CA ASP A 540 13.40 -25.99 10.14
C ASP A 540 14.17 -25.99 8.81
N PHE A 541 15.50 -26.09 8.92
CA PHE A 541 16.40 -26.39 7.81
C PHE A 541 17.30 -27.57 8.18
N PHE A 542 16.87 -28.79 7.82
CA PHE A 542 17.61 -30.04 8.08
C PHE A 542 18.00 -30.22 9.56
N GLY A 543 17.08 -29.97 10.49
CA GLY A 543 17.30 -30.05 11.94
C GLY A 543 17.83 -28.76 12.56
N ARG A 544 18.24 -27.76 11.76
CA ARG A 544 18.64 -26.44 12.25
C ARG A 544 17.44 -25.49 12.27
N ALA A 545 17.10 -24.98 13.46
CA ALA A 545 16.14 -23.89 13.60
C ALA A 545 16.66 -22.61 12.92
N ILE A 546 15.79 -21.94 12.16
CA ILE A 546 16.04 -20.64 11.53
C ILE A 546 14.90 -19.66 11.85
N ALA A 547 15.21 -18.36 11.92
CA ALA A 547 14.27 -17.33 12.39
C ALA A 547 13.01 -17.16 11.50
N SER A 548 13.10 -17.52 10.22
CA SER A 548 11.98 -17.52 9.27
C SER A 548 12.28 -18.48 8.11
N PRO A 549 11.28 -18.96 7.35
CA PRO A 549 11.52 -19.78 6.16
C PRO A 549 12.14 -18.99 4.98
N PHE A 550 12.35 -17.68 5.09
CA PHE A 550 12.76 -16.82 3.98
C PHE A 550 14.28 -16.65 3.89
N LEU A 551 14.81 -16.98 2.72
CA LEU A 551 16.24 -16.93 2.39
C LEU A 551 16.47 -16.07 1.14
N LEU A 552 17.67 -15.52 0.97
CA LEU A 552 18.09 -15.02 -0.34
C LEU A 552 18.59 -16.16 -1.24
N SER A 553 18.21 -16.17 -2.50
CA SER A 553 18.75 -17.13 -3.49
C SER A 553 20.13 -16.72 -3.99
N ALA A 554 20.90 -17.69 -4.49
CA ALA A 554 22.14 -17.45 -5.25
C ALA A 554 21.84 -16.60 -6.50
N ALA A 555 22.10 -15.30 -6.42
CA ALA A 555 21.65 -14.28 -7.36
C ALA A 555 22.42 -12.94 -7.15
N PRO A 556 22.20 -11.88 -7.95
CA PRO A 556 22.88 -10.59 -7.75
C PRO A 556 22.77 -9.98 -6.32
N PRO A 557 21.66 -10.13 -5.57
CA PRO A 557 21.60 -9.71 -4.16
C PRO A 557 22.53 -10.49 -3.20
N THR A 558 23.21 -11.55 -3.65
CA THR A 558 24.11 -12.39 -2.84
C THR A 558 25.50 -12.56 -3.48
N ASP A 559 25.86 -11.69 -4.43
CA ASP A 559 27.15 -11.69 -5.15
C ASP A 559 28.33 -11.13 -4.32
N GLY A 560 28.22 -11.15 -2.99
CA GLY A 560 29.28 -10.66 -2.12
C GLY A 560 28.89 -10.45 -0.65
N TYR A 561 29.92 -10.40 0.20
CA TYR A 561 29.82 -10.13 1.64
C TYR A 561 28.96 -8.89 2.00
N GLU A 562 29.14 -7.74 1.35
CA GLU A 562 28.44 -6.50 1.73
C GLU A 562 26.93 -6.57 1.45
N GLN A 563 26.53 -7.25 0.38
CA GLN A 563 25.11 -7.47 0.06
C GLN A 563 24.46 -8.39 1.09
N MET A 564 25.16 -9.48 1.45
CA MET A 564 24.70 -10.43 2.48
C MET A 564 24.64 -9.82 3.89
N ARG A 565 25.64 -9.02 4.26
CA ARG A 565 25.64 -8.27 5.53
C ARG A 565 24.40 -7.39 5.66
N LYS A 566 24.10 -6.58 4.63
CA LYS A 566 22.89 -5.74 4.59
C LYS A 566 21.60 -6.54 4.68
N ALA A 567 21.56 -7.75 4.09
CA ALA A 567 20.40 -8.62 4.22
C ALA A 567 20.22 -9.16 5.64
N TYR A 568 21.31 -9.56 6.31
CA TYR A 568 21.25 -10.04 7.69
C TYR A 568 20.85 -8.93 8.67
N GLU A 569 21.39 -7.72 8.49
CA GLU A 569 20.98 -6.51 9.21
C GLU A 569 19.51 -6.15 8.99
N ALA A 570 18.98 -6.35 7.77
CA ALA A 570 17.57 -6.16 7.45
C ALA A 570 16.64 -7.26 8.02
N GLY A 571 17.18 -8.37 8.54
CA GLY A 571 16.42 -9.42 9.21
C GLY A 571 16.23 -10.73 8.42
N TRP A 572 16.88 -10.92 7.26
CA TRP A 572 16.84 -12.19 6.54
C TRP A 572 17.40 -13.33 7.40
N ALA A 573 16.77 -14.51 7.38
CA ALA A 573 17.19 -15.66 8.19
C ALA A 573 18.48 -16.32 7.67
N GLY A 574 18.79 -16.08 6.39
CA GLY A 574 19.95 -16.63 5.71
C GLY A 574 19.93 -16.32 4.22
N GLY A 575 20.86 -16.90 3.49
CA GLY A 575 20.90 -16.82 2.05
C GLY A 575 22.01 -17.67 1.46
N VAL A 576 21.93 -17.87 0.15
CA VAL A 576 22.90 -18.62 -0.63
C VAL A 576 23.79 -17.63 -1.38
N MET A 577 25.10 -17.63 -1.11
CA MET A 577 26.08 -16.85 -1.91
C MET A 577 25.93 -17.20 -3.39
N LYS A 578 26.01 -16.20 -4.28
CA LYS A 578 25.87 -16.41 -5.72
C LYS A 578 26.84 -17.48 -6.23
N THR A 579 26.35 -18.32 -7.13
CA THR A 579 27.07 -19.49 -7.65
C THR A 579 28.46 -19.13 -8.16
N ALA A 580 29.51 -19.69 -7.56
CA ALA A 580 30.90 -19.50 -7.99
C ALA A 580 31.55 -20.83 -8.37
N PHE A 581 32.37 -20.82 -9.41
CA PHE A 581 33.16 -21.97 -9.86
C PHE A 581 34.65 -21.75 -9.59
N ASP A 582 35.41 -22.83 -9.60
CA ASP A 582 36.86 -22.86 -9.44
C ASP A 582 37.52 -23.22 -10.78
N GLY A 583 38.60 -22.54 -11.15
CA GLY A 583 39.39 -22.84 -12.35
C GLY A 583 38.72 -22.59 -13.72
N VAL A 584 37.42 -22.27 -13.79
CA VAL A 584 36.68 -22.07 -15.05
C VAL A 584 36.62 -20.58 -15.44
N PRO A 585 36.95 -20.21 -16.70
CA PRO A 585 36.72 -18.86 -17.22
C PRO A 585 35.23 -18.51 -17.26
N VAL A 586 34.82 -17.49 -16.51
CA VAL A 586 33.43 -17.00 -16.48
C VAL A 586 33.23 -15.85 -17.47
N HIS A 587 32.28 -16.00 -18.40
CA HIS A 587 31.81 -14.92 -19.26
C HIS A 587 30.48 -14.36 -18.73
N ILE A 588 30.48 -13.10 -18.28
CA ILE A 588 29.26 -12.34 -17.97
C ILE A 588 29.10 -11.26 -19.06
N PRO A 589 28.03 -11.30 -19.87
CA PRO A 589 27.79 -10.28 -20.88
C PRO A 589 27.44 -8.95 -20.22
N SER A 590 27.75 -7.81 -20.87
CA SER A 590 27.23 -6.52 -20.42
C SER A 590 25.75 -6.37 -20.80
N ARG A 591 25.00 -5.51 -20.08
CA ARG A 591 23.56 -5.26 -20.29
C ARG A 591 22.75 -6.57 -20.34
N TYR A 592 22.92 -7.38 -19.29
CA TYR A 592 22.36 -8.73 -19.16
C TYR A 592 21.00 -8.77 -18.47
N MET A 593 20.53 -7.66 -17.90
CA MET A 593 19.26 -7.56 -17.19
C MET A 593 18.14 -7.02 -18.10
N PHE A 594 16.95 -7.61 -17.98
CA PHE A 594 15.75 -7.29 -18.74
C PHE A 594 14.53 -7.19 -17.83
N ALA A 595 13.50 -6.47 -18.27
CA ALA A 595 12.19 -6.44 -17.64
C ALA A 595 11.11 -6.64 -18.72
N PHE A 596 10.19 -7.59 -18.49
CA PHE A 596 9.04 -7.82 -19.35
C PHE A 596 7.80 -7.04 -18.86
N ASP A 597 7.70 -6.84 -17.55
CA ASP A 597 6.73 -5.97 -16.90
C ASP A 597 7.33 -5.38 -15.60
N ARG A 598 6.51 -4.74 -14.73
CA ARG A 598 6.98 -4.10 -13.48
C ARG A 598 7.41 -5.08 -12.37
N THR A 599 7.11 -6.36 -12.51
CA THR A 599 7.37 -7.44 -11.54
C THR A 599 7.99 -8.71 -12.15
N THR A 600 8.06 -8.82 -13.47
CA THR A 600 8.70 -9.92 -14.21
C THR A 600 9.98 -9.44 -14.89
N PHE A 601 11.10 -10.07 -14.54
CA PHE A 601 12.45 -9.70 -14.99
C PHE A 601 13.12 -10.89 -15.67
N ALA A 602 14.20 -10.66 -16.41
CA ALA A 602 15.04 -11.75 -16.90
C ALA A 602 16.53 -11.38 -16.87
N ASN A 603 17.41 -12.39 -16.85
CA ASN A 603 18.86 -12.20 -16.87
C ASN A 603 19.61 -13.22 -17.75
N CYS A 604 20.89 -12.97 -18.02
CA CYS A 604 21.81 -13.93 -18.64
C CYS A 604 23.25 -13.87 -18.08
N ASP A 605 23.40 -13.54 -16.78
CA ASP A 605 24.72 -13.51 -16.11
C ASP A 605 25.18 -14.87 -15.58
N ASN A 606 24.31 -15.88 -15.50
CA ASN A 606 24.55 -17.30 -15.17
C ASN A 606 25.19 -17.62 -13.80
N VAL A 607 26.35 -17.04 -13.47
CA VAL A 607 27.17 -17.30 -12.28
C VAL A 607 27.84 -16.00 -11.77
N SER A 608 28.59 -16.08 -10.68
CA SER A 608 29.41 -14.99 -10.18
C SER A 608 30.70 -14.85 -11.00
N GLY A 609 31.16 -13.60 -11.19
CA GLY A 609 32.50 -13.30 -11.71
C GLY A 609 33.58 -13.39 -10.63
N HIS A 610 33.28 -13.94 -9.45
CA HIS A 610 34.20 -14.08 -8.33
C HIS A 610 34.65 -15.53 -8.20
N ALA A 611 35.96 -15.73 -7.99
CA ALA A 611 36.54 -17.06 -7.78
C ALA A 611 36.00 -17.69 -6.48
N LEU A 612 35.83 -19.01 -6.49
CA LEU A 612 35.32 -19.77 -5.33
C LEU A 612 36.11 -19.49 -4.03
N GLU A 613 37.43 -19.34 -4.13
CA GLU A 613 38.32 -18.97 -3.00
C GLU A 613 37.92 -17.65 -2.32
N ARG A 614 37.43 -16.66 -3.07
CA ARG A 614 36.91 -15.41 -2.49
C ARG A 614 35.60 -15.67 -1.76
N VAL A 615 34.71 -16.49 -2.34
CA VAL A 615 33.43 -16.86 -1.71
C VAL A 615 33.69 -17.61 -0.40
N CYS A 616 34.65 -18.53 -0.34
CA CYS A 616 35.08 -19.20 0.90
C CYS A 616 35.42 -18.19 2.01
N ARG A 617 36.32 -17.23 1.75
CA ARG A 617 36.68 -16.18 2.72
C ARG A 617 35.49 -15.33 3.18
N GLU A 618 34.56 -15.04 2.27
CA GLU A 618 33.37 -14.26 2.60
C GLU A 618 32.37 -15.07 3.43
N VAL A 619 32.22 -16.38 3.16
CA VAL A 619 31.44 -17.31 3.98
C VAL A 619 32.03 -17.43 5.39
N GLU A 620 33.33 -17.66 5.54
CA GLU A 620 34.02 -17.71 6.84
C GLU A 620 33.77 -16.45 7.66
N ARG A 621 33.84 -15.28 7.00
CA ARG A 621 33.58 -13.97 7.63
C ARG A 621 32.12 -13.84 8.06
N LEU A 622 31.16 -14.12 7.17
CA LEU A 622 29.72 -14.07 7.49
C LEU A 622 29.36 -15.04 8.62
N ARG A 623 29.94 -16.25 8.63
CA ARG A 623 29.71 -17.26 9.69
C ARG A 623 30.24 -16.84 11.05
N ARG A 624 31.35 -16.09 11.09
CA ARG A 624 31.93 -15.55 12.32
C ARG A 624 31.16 -14.35 12.86
N GLU A 625 30.71 -13.45 11.99
CA GLU A 625 30.02 -12.22 12.38
C GLU A 625 28.52 -12.42 12.61
N PHE A 626 27.89 -13.37 11.91
CA PHE A 626 26.47 -13.68 11.97
C PHE A 626 26.24 -15.20 12.15
N PRO A 627 26.66 -15.79 13.29
CA PRO A 627 26.66 -17.24 13.50
C PRO A 627 25.24 -17.85 13.53
N ASP A 628 24.24 -17.06 13.94
CA ASP A 628 22.82 -17.37 13.95
C ASP A 628 22.25 -17.57 12.53
N ARG A 629 22.77 -16.83 11.54
CA ARG A 629 22.29 -16.84 10.16
C ARG A 629 22.69 -18.09 9.39
N LEU A 630 21.79 -18.52 8.51
CA LEU A 630 22.02 -19.64 7.60
C LEU A 630 22.76 -19.15 6.35
N THR A 631 24.10 -19.09 6.43
CA THR A 631 24.97 -18.74 5.30
C THR A 631 25.28 -19.99 4.48
N LEU A 632 24.60 -20.18 3.35
CA LEU A 632 24.94 -21.21 2.36
C LEU A 632 25.83 -20.61 1.27
N ALA A 633 26.48 -21.46 0.48
CA ALA A 633 27.15 -21.06 -0.75
C ALA A 633 26.72 -21.91 -1.94
N SER A 634 26.65 -21.33 -3.13
CA SER A 634 26.35 -22.08 -4.35
C SER A 634 27.60 -22.32 -5.20
N THR A 635 27.66 -23.49 -5.81
CA THR A 635 28.72 -23.86 -6.76
C THR A 635 28.19 -24.80 -7.84
N GLY A 636 29.11 -25.29 -8.67
CA GLY A 636 28.89 -26.29 -9.70
C GLY A 636 30.24 -26.90 -10.10
N GLY A 637 30.27 -27.72 -11.13
CA GLY A 637 31.49 -28.33 -11.64
C GLY A 637 31.47 -28.47 -13.17
N PRO A 638 32.57 -28.97 -13.75
CA PRO A 638 32.63 -29.27 -15.17
C PRO A 638 31.68 -30.42 -15.54
N VAL A 639 31.21 -30.37 -16.79
CA VAL A 639 30.36 -31.38 -17.44
C VAL A 639 30.91 -31.56 -18.85
N THR A 640 32.06 -32.23 -18.92
CA THR A 640 32.84 -32.43 -20.16
C THR A 640 32.56 -33.77 -20.83
N GLY A 641 31.92 -34.71 -20.12
CA GLY A 641 31.78 -36.11 -20.55
C GLY A 641 33.01 -36.96 -20.22
N HIS A 642 33.83 -36.49 -19.27
CA HIS A 642 34.96 -37.20 -18.72
C HIS A 642 34.74 -37.42 -17.22
N ASP A 643 33.93 -38.42 -16.87
CA ASP A 643 33.34 -38.64 -15.55
C ASP A 643 34.33 -38.54 -14.37
N GLU A 644 35.57 -39.02 -14.53
CA GLU A 644 36.60 -38.93 -13.48
C GLU A 644 37.06 -37.48 -13.26
N PHE A 645 37.31 -36.72 -14.34
CA PHE A 645 37.69 -35.31 -14.28
C PHE A 645 36.52 -34.45 -13.77
N ASP A 646 35.32 -34.69 -14.29
CA ASP A 646 34.11 -33.98 -13.91
C ASP A 646 33.83 -34.20 -12.41
N ARG A 647 33.80 -35.46 -11.94
CA ARG A 647 33.68 -35.84 -10.53
C ARG A 647 34.71 -35.14 -9.64
N CYS A 648 35.99 -35.17 -10.00
CA CYS A 648 37.04 -34.48 -9.23
C CYS A 648 36.74 -32.99 -9.04
N GLY A 649 36.22 -32.30 -10.07
CA GLY A 649 35.82 -30.89 -9.98
C GLY A 649 34.66 -30.64 -9.01
N TRP A 650 33.58 -31.43 -9.11
CA TRP A 650 32.42 -31.33 -8.20
C TRP A 650 32.81 -31.62 -6.74
N GLN A 651 33.64 -32.63 -6.51
CA GLN A 651 34.11 -33.02 -5.17
C GLN A 651 35.07 -31.98 -4.57
N ALA A 652 36.00 -31.42 -5.36
CA ALA A 652 36.92 -30.38 -4.90
C ALA A 652 36.19 -29.08 -4.51
N ASN A 653 35.18 -28.67 -5.28
CA ASN A 653 34.38 -27.47 -4.96
C ASN A 653 33.51 -27.68 -3.71
N THR A 654 33.00 -28.89 -3.51
CA THR A 654 32.31 -29.30 -2.27
C THR A 654 33.23 -29.14 -1.06
N ALA A 655 34.40 -29.78 -1.08
CA ALA A 655 35.36 -29.74 0.02
C ALA A 655 35.83 -28.32 0.38
N LYS A 656 36.01 -27.43 -0.61
CA LYS A 656 36.36 -26.02 -0.40
C LYS A 656 35.28 -25.24 0.36
N LEU A 657 34.01 -25.48 0.08
CA LEU A 657 32.89 -24.81 0.75
C LEU A 657 32.59 -25.40 2.14
N GLU A 658 32.78 -26.71 2.32
CA GLU A 658 32.70 -27.37 3.62
C GLU A 658 33.81 -26.88 4.56
N ALA A 659 35.06 -26.79 4.08
CA ALA A 659 36.19 -26.24 4.83
C ALA A 659 36.00 -24.76 5.22
N ALA A 660 35.29 -23.97 4.40
CA ALA A 660 34.92 -22.58 4.71
C ALA A 660 33.80 -22.45 5.75
N GLY A 661 33.21 -23.56 6.22
CA GLY A 661 32.18 -23.57 7.26
C GLY A 661 30.78 -23.15 6.78
N ALA A 662 30.48 -23.33 5.48
CA ALA A 662 29.16 -23.09 4.92
C ALA A 662 28.08 -23.91 5.67
N CYS A 663 26.92 -23.31 5.92
CA CYS A 663 25.78 -23.97 6.59
C CYS A 663 25.06 -25.01 5.71
N GLY A 664 25.50 -25.16 4.47
CA GLY A 664 24.89 -25.95 3.41
C GLY A 664 25.38 -25.45 2.05
N ILE A 665 25.30 -26.31 1.04
CA ILE A 665 25.81 -26.04 -0.31
C ILE A 665 24.67 -26.21 -1.33
N GLU A 666 24.52 -25.24 -2.22
CA GLU A 666 23.54 -25.27 -3.32
C GLU A 666 24.24 -25.53 -4.66
N TYR A 667 24.03 -26.71 -5.23
CA TYR A 667 24.60 -27.13 -6.50
C TYR A 667 23.72 -26.65 -7.64
N SER A 668 24.21 -25.71 -8.45
CA SER A 668 23.50 -25.29 -9.65
C SER A 668 23.59 -26.39 -10.70
N LEU A 669 22.48 -27.10 -10.92
CA LEU A 669 22.32 -28.06 -12.04
C LEU A 669 21.44 -27.45 -13.15
N SER A 670 21.18 -26.14 -13.07
CA SER A 670 20.14 -25.44 -13.83
C SER A 670 20.64 -24.28 -14.69
N CYS A 671 21.93 -23.94 -14.60
CA CYS A 671 22.61 -23.08 -15.57
C CYS A 671 23.29 -23.95 -16.64
N PRO A 672 23.54 -23.44 -17.87
CA PRO A 672 24.32 -24.16 -18.87
C PRO A 672 25.76 -24.42 -18.39
N GLN A 673 26.21 -25.67 -18.45
CA GLN A 673 27.52 -26.12 -17.93
C GLN A 673 28.44 -26.76 -18.99
N GLY A 674 28.01 -26.78 -20.24
CA GLY A 674 28.64 -27.57 -21.31
C GLY A 674 27.85 -28.86 -21.57
N GLY A 675 27.88 -29.29 -22.83
CA GLY A 675 27.10 -30.41 -23.35
C GLY A 675 26.97 -30.28 -24.88
N ASP A 676 26.64 -31.36 -25.57
CA ASP A 676 26.45 -31.38 -27.02
C ASP A 676 25.01 -31.00 -27.47
N GLY A 677 24.16 -30.64 -26.49
CA GLY A 677 22.76 -30.26 -26.69
C GLY A 677 21.81 -31.43 -26.98
N THR A 678 22.29 -32.67 -27.12
CA THR A 678 21.47 -33.82 -27.57
C THR A 678 20.36 -34.22 -26.60
N LYS A 679 20.48 -33.84 -25.32
CA LYS A 679 19.48 -34.05 -24.26
C LYS A 679 19.07 -32.75 -23.55
N GLY A 680 19.37 -31.60 -24.15
CA GLY A 680 19.25 -30.28 -23.53
C GLY A 680 20.62 -29.65 -23.18
N ASP A 681 20.61 -28.35 -22.89
CA ASP A 681 21.80 -27.54 -22.59
C ASP A 681 22.07 -27.40 -21.08
N ILE A 682 21.22 -28.00 -20.25
CA ILE A 682 21.20 -27.87 -18.79
C ILE A 682 21.19 -29.27 -18.16
N VAL A 683 22.07 -29.53 -17.19
CA VAL A 683 22.22 -30.84 -16.50
C VAL A 683 20.87 -31.40 -16.02
N SER A 684 20.07 -30.57 -15.34
CA SER A 684 18.74 -30.94 -14.82
C SER A 684 17.65 -31.15 -15.88
N GLN A 685 18.00 -31.27 -17.16
CA GLN A 685 17.11 -31.77 -18.21
C GLN A 685 17.30 -33.28 -18.48
N ASP A 686 18.45 -33.88 -18.12
CA ASP A 686 18.66 -35.33 -18.13
C ASP A 686 18.66 -35.89 -16.69
N ALA A 687 17.68 -36.75 -16.39
CA ALA A 687 17.53 -37.40 -15.09
C ALA A 687 18.71 -38.33 -14.74
N ALA A 688 19.35 -38.98 -15.74
CA ALA A 688 20.47 -39.89 -15.51
C ALA A 688 21.73 -39.11 -15.13
N LEU A 689 22.10 -38.12 -15.93
CA LEU A 689 23.24 -37.22 -15.65
C LEU A 689 23.05 -36.46 -14.32
N THR A 690 21.80 -36.03 -14.03
CA THR A 690 21.47 -35.41 -12.73
C THR A 690 21.73 -36.38 -11.58
N ALA A 691 21.25 -37.61 -11.66
CA ALA A 691 21.45 -38.61 -10.61
C ALA A 691 22.93 -38.99 -10.43
N GLU A 692 23.70 -39.00 -11.51
CA GLU A 692 25.14 -39.26 -11.50
C GLU A 692 25.93 -38.15 -10.77
N ILE A 693 25.73 -36.89 -11.15
CA ILE A 693 26.39 -35.74 -10.48
C ILE A 693 25.98 -35.63 -9.00
N VAL A 694 24.70 -35.91 -8.69
CA VAL A 694 24.24 -36.00 -7.30
C VAL A 694 24.97 -37.11 -6.54
N GLY A 695 25.21 -38.27 -7.18
CA GLY A 695 26.02 -39.35 -6.63
C GLY A 695 27.44 -38.90 -6.31
N TRP A 696 28.13 -38.31 -7.27
CA TRP A 696 29.51 -37.81 -7.11
C TRP A 696 29.66 -36.84 -5.93
N VAL A 697 28.70 -35.93 -5.73
CA VAL A 697 28.68 -34.98 -4.61
C VAL A 697 28.45 -35.69 -3.26
N LEU A 698 27.56 -36.68 -3.23
CA LEU A 698 27.22 -37.43 -2.00
C LEU A 698 28.22 -38.54 -1.65
N GLU A 699 29.10 -38.92 -2.59
CA GLU A 699 30.22 -39.85 -2.37
C GLU A 699 31.32 -39.25 -1.50
N SER A 700 31.60 -37.94 -1.60
CA SER A 700 32.73 -37.30 -0.90
C SER A 700 32.37 -36.19 0.09
N GLY A 701 31.18 -35.59 0.00
CA GLY A 701 30.79 -34.47 0.86
C GLY A 701 30.38 -34.93 2.27
N ASP A 702 30.62 -34.07 3.27
CA ASP A 702 30.23 -34.32 4.66
C ASP A 702 28.71 -34.56 4.77
N PRO A 703 28.23 -35.73 5.22
CA PRO A 703 26.80 -36.04 5.28
C PRO A 703 26.01 -35.10 6.21
N SER A 704 26.66 -34.45 7.17
CA SER A 704 26.03 -33.50 8.10
C SER A 704 25.82 -32.09 7.52
N VAL A 705 26.55 -31.71 6.45
CA VAL A 705 26.41 -30.40 5.79
C VAL A 705 25.33 -30.49 4.70
N PRO A 706 24.18 -29.79 4.82
CA PRO A 706 23.07 -29.93 3.89
C PRO A 706 23.43 -29.65 2.42
N LYS A 707 23.02 -30.53 1.50
CA LYS A 707 23.20 -30.39 0.06
C LYS A 707 21.86 -30.14 -0.65
N LEU A 708 21.76 -29.03 -1.40
CA LEU A 708 20.59 -28.68 -2.21
C LEU A 708 20.92 -28.70 -3.70
N PHE A 709 20.22 -29.52 -4.48
CA PHE A 709 20.41 -29.58 -5.93
C PHE A 709 19.38 -28.68 -6.64
N LYS A 710 19.84 -27.60 -7.28
CA LYS A 710 18.99 -26.56 -7.87
C LYS A 710 18.63 -26.88 -9.31
N LEU A 711 17.37 -27.23 -9.53
CA LEU A 711 16.87 -27.76 -10.79
C LEU A 711 16.13 -26.71 -11.62
N THR A 712 16.07 -26.92 -12.93
CA THR A 712 15.25 -26.10 -13.83
C THR A 712 13.81 -26.60 -13.87
N GLY A 713 12.85 -25.68 -13.96
CA GLY A 713 11.46 -26.00 -14.32
C GLY A 713 11.26 -26.24 -15.83
N ALA A 714 12.31 -26.01 -16.64
CA ALA A 714 12.27 -26.08 -18.10
C ALA A 714 12.42 -27.52 -18.64
N VAL A 715 11.52 -28.39 -18.21
CA VAL A 715 11.49 -29.82 -18.53
C VAL A 715 10.07 -30.29 -18.81
N THR A 716 9.90 -31.32 -19.65
CA THR A 716 8.58 -31.89 -19.96
C THR A 716 7.86 -32.41 -18.72
N ALA A 717 8.61 -32.99 -17.77
CA ALA A 717 8.12 -33.38 -16.46
C ALA A 717 9.29 -33.35 -15.45
N ILE A 718 9.07 -32.71 -14.30
CA ILE A 718 10.08 -32.61 -13.23
C ILE A 718 10.14 -33.87 -12.35
N ALA A 719 9.03 -34.60 -12.23
CA ALA A 719 8.91 -35.75 -11.34
C ALA A 719 9.89 -36.91 -11.62
N PRO A 720 10.21 -37.27 -12.89
CA PRO A 720 11.25 -38.27 -13.18
C PRO A 720 12.64 -37.88 -12.68
N ILE A 721 13.02 -36.59 -12.81
CA ILE A 721 14.32 -36.08 -12.36
C ILE A 721 14.41 -36.14 -10.83
N VAL A 722 13.38 -35.67 -10.12
CA VAL A 722 13.34 -35.75 -8.65
C VAL A 722 13.24 -37.19 -8.16
N THR A 723 12.62 -38.09 -8.92
CA THR A 723 12.61 -39.54 -8.62
C THR A 723 14.01 -40.16 -8.75
N ALA A 724 14.74 -39.84 -9.81
CA ALA A 724 16.13 -40.29 -9.98
C ALA A 724 17.04 -39.74 -8.86
N ILE A 725 16.89 -38.46 -8.47
CA ILE A 725 17.56 -37.88 -7.30
C ILE A 725 17.23 -38.68 -6.03
N ARG A 726 15.94 -38.94 -5.76
CA ARG A 726 15.48 -39.71 -4.59
C ARG A 726 16.13 -41.10 -4.52
N GLU A 727 16.30 -41.77 -5.65
CA GLU A 727 16.99 -43.08 -5.74
C GLU A 727 18.49 -42.99 -5.44
N VAL A 728 19.13 -41.84 -5.67
CA VAL A 728 20.47 -41.56 -5.14
C VAL A 728 20.40 -41.29 -3.64
N LEU A 729 19.50 -40.42 -3.17
CA LEU A 729 19.39 -40.08 -1.73
C LEU A 729 19.13 -41.34 -0.87
N ALA A 730 18.33 -42.29 -1.36
CA ALA A 730 18.07 -43.56 -0.69
C ALA A 730 19.32 -44.45 -0.53
N ARG A 731 20.35 -44.26 -1.36
CA ARG A 731 21.67 -44.92 -1.22
C ARG A 731 22.61 -44.19 -0.25
N HIS A 732 22.33 -42.93 0.07
CA HIS A 732 23.10 -42.09 1.00
C HIS A 732 22.21 -41.58 2.17
N PRO A 733 21.53 -42.47 2.94
CA PRO A 733 20.49 -42.06 3.90
C PRO A 733 21.00 -41.24 5.09
N ALA A 734 22.31 -41.19 5.32
CA ALA A 734 22.92 -40.34 6.33
C ALA A 734 23.11 -38.89 5.87
N ALA A 735 23.05 -38.61 4.56
CA ALA A 735 23.30 -37.29 4.01
C ALA A 735 22.06 -36.39 4.11
N ALA A 736 22.22 -35.22 4.74
CA ALA A 736 21.24 -34.16 4.69
C ALA A 736 21.16 -33.61 3.25
N ALA A 737 20.16 -34.02 2.48
CA ALA A 737 20.05 -33.65 1.07
C ALA A 737 18.62 -33.37 0.60
N GLY A 738 18.49 -32.48 -0.39
CA GLY A 738 17.22 -32.08 -1.00
C GLY A 738 17.42 -31.32 -2.31
N VAL A 739 16.38 -30.66 -2.79
CA VAL A 739 16.39 -29.89 -4.06
C VAL A 739 15.98 -28.44 -3.85
N THR A 740 16.51 -27.54 -4.67
CA THR A 740 15.97 -26.18 -4.81
C THR A 740 15.12 -26.14 -6.08
N LEU A 741 13.85 -25.78 -5.97
CA LEU A 741 12.88 -25.77 -7.07
C LEU A 741 12.08 -24.47 -7.12
N ALA A 742 12.15 -23.65 -8.18
CA ALA A 742 12.89 -23.79 -9.43
C ALA A 742 13.91 -22.64 -9.62
N ASN A 743 14.87 -22.84 -10.53
CA ASN A 743 15.62 -21.72 -11.12
C ASN A 743 14.72 -20.92 -12.10
N THR A 744 15.26 -19.84 -12.65
CA THR A 744 14.65 -19.04 -13.71
C THR A 744 14.21 -19.87 -14.92
N PHE A 745 13.16 -19.40 -15.61
CA PHE A 745 12.59 -20.12 -16.75
C PHE A 745 13.16 -19.58 -18.09
N PRO A 746 13.85 -20.39 -18.91
CA PRO A 746 14.43 -19.95 -20.17
C PRO A 746 13.39 -19.36 -21.13
N THR A 747 13.71 -18.20 -21.70
CA THR A 747 12.91 -17.51 -22.71
C THR A 747 13.82 -16.67 -23.62
N LEU A 748 13.24 -15.94 -24.57
CA LEU A 748 13.96 -15.06 -25.50
C LEU A 748 13.65 -13.59 -25.18
N ALA A 749 14.69 -12.78 -25.01
CA ALA A 749 14.59 -11.32 -24.99
C ALA A 749 15.30 -10.72 -26.20
N PHE A 750 14.96 -9.47 -26.53
CA PHE A 750 15.57 -8.72 -27.62
C PHE A 750 16.26 -7.48 -27.07
N ARG A 751 17.39 -7.08 -27.70
CA ARG A 751 18.05 -5.79 -27.43
C ARG A 751 18.70 -5.22 -28.69
N PRO A 752 19.05 -3.92 -28.70
CA PRO A 752 19.95 -3.36 -29.71
C PRO A 752 21.28 -4.11 -29.75
N GLY A 753 21.61 -4.68 -30.91
CA GLY A 753 22.81 -5.46 -31.17
C GLY A 753 23.57 -4.98 -32.41
N ALA A 754 24.50 -5.79 -32.92
CA ALA A 754 25.31 -5.44 -34.10
C ALA A 754 24.53 -5.42 -35.44
N LYS A 755 23.26 -5.83 -35.45
CA LYS A 755 22.40 -5.85 -36.65
C LYS A 755 21.74 -4.48 -36.83
N GLU A 756 22.13 -3.73 -37.85
CA GLU A 756 21.66 -2.34 -38.10
C GLU A 756 20.13 -2.16 -38.19
N ARG A 757 19.38 -3.21 -38.55
CA ARG A 757 17.93 -3.13 -38.86
C ARG A 757 17.04 -4.03 -38.01
N TRP A 758 17.60 -4.76 -37.06
CA TRP A 758 16.82 -5.68 -36.21
C TRP A 758 17.54 -5.94 -34.90
N GLU A 759 16.79 -6.22 -33.83
CA GLU A 759 17.36 -6.51 -32.52
C GLU A 759 18.07 -7.88 -32.50
N GLU A 760 19.07 -8.05 -31.63
CA GLU A 760 19.63 -9.37 -31.35
C GLU A 760 18.75 -10.09 -30.32
N GLY A 761 18.39 -11.34 -30.63
CA GLY A 761 17.67 -12.22 -29.72
C GLY A 761 18.67 -12.93 -28.80
N ILE A 762 18.37 -12.96 -27.50
CA ILE A 762 19.22 -13.49 -26.44
C ILE A 762 18.40 -14.42 -25.56
N VAL A 763 18.91 -15.62 -25.30
CA VAL A 763 18.31 -16.54 -24.33
C VAL A 763 18.55 -15.99 -22.93
N VAL A 764 17.48 -15.84 -22.17
CA VAL A 764 17.49 -15.25 -20.82
C VAL A 764 16.64 -16.10 -19.86
N GLY A 765 17.02 -16.14 -18.60
CA GLY A 765 16.23 -16.75 -17.53
C GLY A 765 15.19 -15.78 -16.99
N MET A 766 13.90 -16.03 -17.22
CA MET A 766 12.77 -15.28 -16.67
C MET A 766 12.60 -15.54 -15.17
N SER A 767 12.21 -14.50 -14.43
CA SER A 767 12.13 -14.45 -12.96
C SER A 767 11.03 -13.48 -12.50
N GLY A 768 10.72 -13.50 -11.21
CA GLY A 768 9.65 -12.68 -10.63
C GLY A 768 8.25 -13.20 -10.97
N ALA A 769 7.25 -12.33 -10.91
CA ALA A 769 5.84 -12.73 -10.89
C ALA A 769 5.42 -13.67 -12.05
N GLY A 770 5.96 -13.45 -13.25
CA GLY A 770 5.65 -14.26 -14.43
C GLY A 770 6.05 -15.74 -14.36
N VAL A 771 6.97 -16.16 -13.48
CA VAL A 771 7.31 -17.59 -13.30
C VAL A 771 6.63 -18.26 -12.11
N THR A 772 6.01 -17.50 -11.19
CA THR A 772 5.36 -18.06 -10.00
C THR A 772 4.33 -19.17 -10.31
N PRO A 773 3.45 -19.05 -11.34
CA PRO A 773 2.52 -20.13 -11.66
C PRO A 773 3.21 -21.41 -12.15
N ILE A 774 4.33 -21.28 -12.85
CA ILE A 774 5.14 -22.41 -13.35
C ILE A 774 5.79 -23.13 -12.17
N SER A 775 6.37 -22.38 -11.23
CA SER A 775 6.97 -22.93 -10.02
C SER A 775 5.95 -23.57 -9.09
N ASN A 776 4.74 -22.99 -8.93
CA ASN A 776 3.64 -23.62 -8.20
C ASN A 776 3.29 -25.00 -8.78
N LEU A 777 3.13 -25.12 -10.10
CA LEU A 777 2.87 -26.41 -10.76
C LEU A 777 4.05 -27.38 -10.58
N THR A 778 5.29 -26.88 -10.65
CA THR A 778 6.51 -27.67 -10.47
C THR A 778 6.57 -28.26 -9.05
N LEU A 779 6.32 -27.45 -8.02
CA LEU A 779 6.25 -27.88 -6.61
C LEU A 779 5.12 -28.90 -6.41
N ALA A 780 3.91 -28.61 -6.89
CA ALA A 780 2.75 -29.50 -6.80
C ALA A 780 2.99 -30.88 -7.42
N LYS A 781 3.85 -30.99 -8.45
CA LYS A 781 4.20 -32.25 -9.11
C LYS A 781 5.30 -33.06 -8.40
N VAL A 782 5.98 -32.50 -7.40
CA VAL A 782 7.05 -33.19 -6.65
C VAL A 782 6.75 -33.38 -5.16
N ALA A 783 5.73 -32.71 -4.65
CA ALA A 783 5.39 -32.66 -3.23
C ALA A 783 5.28 -34.05 -2.56
N ASP A 784 4.62 -35.00 -3.24
CA ASP A 784 4.41 -36.37 -2.73
C ASP A 784 5.61 -37.32 -2.98
N LEU A 785 6.73 -36.84 -3.55
CA LEU A 785 7.89 -37.68 -3.85
C LEU A 785 8.83 -37.92 -2.64
N GLY A 786 8.63 -37.21 -1.52
CA GLY A 786 9.37 -37.42 -0.28
C GLY A 786 10.79 -36.82 -0.25
N VAL A 787 11.12 -35.92 -1.18
CA VAL A 787 12.39 -35.17 -1.21
C VAL A 787 12.19 -33.81 -0.55
N VAL A 788 13.14 -33.35 0.28
CA VAL A 788 13.09 -32.02 0.89
C VAL A 788 13.26 -30.94 -0.19
N VAL A 789 12.36 -29.95 -0.21
CA VAL A 789 12.38 -28.86 -1.20
C VAL A 789 12.63 -27.49 -0.53
N SER A 790 13.58 -26.74 -1.08
CA SER A 790 13.68 -25.28 -0.93
C SER A 790 13.00 -24.63 -2.13
N GLY A 791 11.90 -23.92 -1.91
CA GLY A 791 11.13 -23.27 -2.97
C GLY A 791 11.85 -22.03 -3.51
N ASN A 792 11.83 -21.81 -4.82
CA ASN A 792 12.52 -20.71 -5.49
C ASN A 792 11.84 -20.39 -6.84
N GLY A 793 12.20 -19.26 -7.46
CA GLY A 793 11.76 -18.88 -8.80
C GLY A 793 10.33 -18.35 -8.80
N GLY A 794 10.15 -17.07 -8.48
CA GLY A 794 8.88 -16.37 -8.68
C GLY A 794 8.32 -15.56 -7.50
N PRO A 795 8.43 -15.99 -6.22
CA PRO A 795 7.81 -15.28 -5.10
C PRO A 795 8.19 -13.79 -5.04
N MET A 796 7.17 -12.93 -5.11
CA MET A 796 7.27 -11.46 -5.07
C MET A 796 6.59 -10.83 -3.86
N ASP A 797 5.91 -11.64 -3.04
CA ASP A 797 5.13 -11.26 -1.86
C ASP A 797 4.96 -12.46 -0.91
N TYR A 798 4.38 -12.19 0.27
CA TYR A 798 4.18 -13.18 1.32
C TYR A 798 3.19 -14.30 0.92
N MET A 799 2.23 -14.03 0.04
CA MET A 799 1.19 -15.00 -0.35
C MET A 799 1.74 -16.03 -1.34
N ALA A 800 2.54 -15.59 -2.31
CA ALA A 800 3.29 -16.49 -3.19
C ALA A 800 4.21 -17.42 -2.38
N ALA A 801 4.88 -16.88 -1.35
CA ALA A 801 5.70 -17.68 -0.45
C ALA A 801 4.87 -18.64 0.43
N ALA A 802 3.72 -18.21 0.94
CA ALA A 802 2.81 -19.08 1.69
C ALA A 802 2.28 -20.23 0.83
N ASN A 803 1.99 -20.00 -0.46
CA ASN A 803 1.61 -21.04 -1.40
C ASN A 803 2.76 -22.06 -1.61
N PHE A 804 4.01 -21.60 -1.74
CA PHE A 804 5.16 -22.49 -1.86
C PHE A 804 5.30 -23.40 -0.61
N LEU A 805 5.13 -22.83 0.58
CA LEU A 805 5.14 -23.59 1.84
C LEU A 805 3.98 -24.60 1.88
N ALA A 806 2.75 -24.17 1.55
CA ALA A 806 1.57 -25.03 1.49
C ALA A 806 1.72 -26.21 0.51
N LEU A 807 2.48 -26.02 -0.58
CA LEU A 807 2.84 -27.06 -1.56
C LEU A 807 4.02 -27.97 -1.12
N GLY A 808 4.52 -27.82 0.11
CA GLY A 808 5.51 -28.72 0.71
C GLY A 808 6.96 -28.22 0.73
N ALA A 809 7.25 -27.00 0.24
CA ALA A 809 8.57 -26.40 0.44
C ALA A 809 8.82 -26.11 1.92
N ARG A 810 10.04 -26.35 2.43
CA ARG A 810 10.41 -26.02 3.83
C ARG A 810 10.91 -24.59 4.00
N THR A 811 11.57 -24.07 2.97
CA THR A 811 12.07 -22.69 2.89
C THR A 811 11.70 -22.07 1.55
N VAL A 812 11.69 -20.74 1.46
CA VAL A 812 11.42 -20.00 0.22
C VAL A 812 12.55 -19.01 -0.03
N GLN A 813 13.18 -19.12 -1.20
CA GLN A 813 14.26 -18.26 -1.64
C GLN A 813 13.74 -17.10 -2.50
N PHE A 814 14.30 -15.91 -2.29
CA PHE A 814 13.92 -14.69 -3.01
C PHE A 814 15.11 -14.09 -3.78
N CYS A 815 14.79 -13.43 -4.89
CA CYS A 815 15.72 -12.64 -5.70
C CYS A 815 15.03 -11.38 -6.24
N SER A 816 14.07 -11.56 -7.14
CA SER A 816 13.44 -10.46 -7.88
C SER A 816 12.66 -9.48 -6.97
N ALA A 817 12.09 -9.96 -5.86
CA ALA A 817 11.46 -9.11 -4.85
C ALA A 817 12.46 -8.10 -4.24
N VAL A 818 13.66 -8.57 -3.90
CA VAL A 818 14.72 -7.75 -3.29
C VAL A 818 15.33 -6.79 -4.30
N MET A 819 15.43 -7.19 -5.57
CA MET A 819 15.87 -6.30 -6.66
C MET A 819 14.87 -5.18 -6.95
N LYS A 820 13.55 -5.39 -6.73
CA LYS A 820 12.50 -4.39 -6.97
C LYS A 820 12.15 -3.54 -5.73
N TYR A 821 12.21 -4.11 -4.53
CA TYR A 821 11.71 -3.48 -3.28
C TYR A 821 12.79 -3.31 -2.19
N GLY A 822 14.06 -3.59 -2.49
CA GLY A 822 15.16 -3.51 -1.52
C GLY A 822 15.23 -4.70 -0.55
N VAL A 823 16.28 -4.77 0.27
CA VAL A 823 16.45 -5.86 1.26
C VAL A 823 15.45 -5.77 2.42
N GLY A 824 14.93 -4.57 2.71
CA GLY A 824 13.95 -4.32 3.77
C GLY A 824 12.57 -4.98 3.54
N VAL A 825 12.28 -5.44 2.32
CA VAL A 825 11.03 -6.14 1.97
C VAL A 825 10.76 -7.36 2.86
N VAL A 826 11.79 -7.95 3.48
CA VAL A 826 11.65 -9.07 4.41
C VAL A 826 10.72 -8.76 5.60
N GLY A 827 10.66 -7.50 6.05
CA GLY A 827 9.72 -7.09 7.10
C GLY A 827 8.25 -7.16 6.65
N GLU A 828 7.99 -6.87 5.36
CA GLU A 828 6.66 -7.06 4.77
C GLU A 828 6.34 -8.56 4.65
N LEU A 829 7.28 -9.34 4.13
CA LEU A 829 7.12 -10.79 3.96
C LEU A 829 6.83 -11.47 5.31
N HIS A 830 7.59 -11.13 6.35
CA HIS A 830 7.40 -11.64 7.72
C HIS A 830 6.03 -11.22 8.27
N SER A 831 5.69 -9.93 8.22
CA SER A 831 4.43 -9.45 8.78
C SER A 831 3.21 -10.02 8.05
N GLY A 832 3.29 -10.13 6.71
CA GLY A 832 2.26 -10.74 5.87
C GLY A 832 2.06 -12.22 6.20
N LEU A 833 3.12 -13.04 6.18
CA LEU A 833 3.01 -14.46 6.52
C LEU A 833 2.53 -14.68 7.95
N SER A 834 3.01 -13.91 8.92
CA SER A 834 2.64 -14.07 10.32
C SER A 834 1.15 -13.80 10.57
N HIS A 835 0.59 -12.71 10.02
CA HIS A 835 -0.85 -12.43 10.08
C HIS A 835 -1.67 -13.41 9.23
N LEU A 836 -1.10 -13.98 8.17
CA LEU A 836 -1.75 -15.01 7.35
C LEU A 836 -1.93 -16.33 8.11
N LEU A 837 -0.93 -16.71 8.91
CA LEU A 837 -1.00 -17.87 9.80
C LEU A 837 -2.08 -17.64 10.87
N GLU A 838 -2.07 -16.48 11.53
CA GLU A 838 -3.09 -16.09 12.51
C GLU A 838 -4.51 -16.16 11.93
N ALA A 839 -4.73 -15.54 10.77
CA ALA A 839 -6.03 -15.51 10.10
C ALA A 839 -6.51 -16.89 9.59
N ARG A 840 -5.60 -17.87 9.47
CA ARG A 840 -5.93 -19.28 9.17
C ARG A 840 -5.96 -20.19 10.40
N GLY A 841 -5.76 -19.64 11.60
CA GLY A 841 -5.71 -20.42 12.85
C GLY A 841 -4.51 -21.38 12.93
N LEU A 842 -3.40 -21.04 12.26
CA LEU A 842 -2.16 -21.83 12.26
C LEU A 842 -1.18 -21.24 13.29
N ALA A 843 -0.67 -22.07 14.20
CA ALA A 843 0.18 -21.62 15.30
C ALA A 843 1.68 -21.57 14.95
N SER A 844 2.08 -22.09 13.78
CA SER A 844 3.48 -22.07 13.31
C SER A 844 3.59 -22.22 11.80
N VAL A 845 4.78 -21.94 11.26
CA VAL A 845 5.12 -22.25 9.85
C VAL A 845 5.04 -23.75 9.56
N ALA A 846 5.35 -24.60 10.55
CA ALA A 846 5.30 -26.06 10.38
C ALA A 846 3.89 -26.59 10.08
N GLU A 847 2.83 -25.93 10.57
CA GLU A 847 1.44 -26.29 10.28
C GLU A 847 0.94 -25.84 8.90
N LEU A 848 1.67 -24.89 8.27
CA LEU A 848 1.45 -24.46 6.89
C LEU A 848 2.21 -25.34 5.89
N VAL A 849 3.40 -25.85 6.23
CA VAL A 849 4.21 -26.66 5.32
C VAL A 849 3.44 -27.92 4.90
N GLY A 850 3.23 -28.08 3.60
CA GLY A 850 2.47 -29.21 3.04
C GLY A 850 0.96 -29.16 3.30
N ARG A 851 0.39 -28.03 3.77
CA ARG A 851 -1.05 -27.93 4.11
C ARG A 851 -2.01 -28.11 2.93
N ALA A 852 -1.51 -28.05 1.69
CA ALA A 852 -2.27 -28.38 0.47
C ALA A 852 -2.18 -29.86 0.06
N LEU A 853 -1.52 -30.72 0.86
CA LEU A 853 -1.28 -32.13 0.56
C LEU A 853 -2.16 -33.05 1.43
N PRO A 854 -2.47 -34.27 0.96
CA PRO A 854 -2.19 -34.82 -0.37
C PRO A 854 -3.12 -34.25 -1.45
N GLY A 855 -2.71 -34.30 -2.71
CA GLY A 855 -3.54 -33.89 -3.84
C GLY A 855 -3.70 -32.37 -4.03
N PRO A 856 -2.61 -31.60 -4.19
CA PRO A 856 -2.64 -30.12 -4.28
C PRO A 856 -3.27 -29.57 -5.59
N VAL A 857 -3.77 -30.44 -6.46
CA VAL A 857 -4.35 -30.10 -7.76
C VAL A 857 -5.69 -30.82 -7.90
N THR A 858 -6.78 -30.07 -7.92
CA THR A 858 -8.11 -30.57 -8.30
C THR A 858 -8.08 -31.06 -9.75
N ASP A 859 -8.58 -32.26 -10.01
CA ASP A 859 -8.64 -32.79 -11.38
C ASP A 859 -9.63 -31.98 -12.24
N PHE A 860 -9.39 -31.90 -13.55
CA PHE A 860 -10.24 -31.18 -14.49
C PHE A 860 -11.71 -31.65 -14.43
N MET A 861 -11.95 -32.96 -14.29
CA MET A 861 -13.30 -33.53 -14.21
C MET A 861 -13.96 -33.36 -12.82
N GLN A 862 -13.23 -32.85 -11.83
CA GLN A 862 -13.72 -32.51 -10.49
C GLN A 862 -14.04 -31.02 -10.33
N LEU A 863 -13.70 -30.17 -11.32
CA LEU A 863 -14.05 -28.76 -11.30
C LEU A 863 -15.57 -28.59 -11.51
N PRO A 864 -16.22 -27.64 -10.81
CA PRO A 864 -17.64 -27.32 -11.01
C PRO A 864 -17.94 -27.00 -12.48
N ALA A 865 -18.98 -27.63 -13.03
CA ALA A 865 -19.43 -27.44 -14.41
C ALA A 865 -20.59 -26.43 -14.52
N GLU A 866 -21.08 -25.96 -13.38
CA GLU A 866 -22.04 -24.88 -13.22
C GLU A 866 -21.55 -23.62 -13.93
N LYS A 867 -22.38 -23.04 -14.79
CA LYS A 867 -22.02 -21.85 -15.57
C LYS A 867 -22.61 -20.59 -14.90
N PRO A 868 -21.88 -19.87 -14.03
CA PRO A 868 -22.38 -18.63 -13.43
C PRO A 868 -22.65 -17.56 -14.49
N ILE A 869 -23.22 -16.42 -14.09
CA ILE A 869 -23.55 -15.30 -14.97
C ILE A 869 -23.02 -13.98 -14.41
N SER A 870 -22.60 -13.07 -15.29
CA SER A 870 -22.11 -11.75 -14.90
C SER A 870 -23.26 -10.81 -14.52
N GLN A 871 -23.15 -10.17 -13.36
CA GLN A 871 -24.01 -9.09 -12.89
C GLN A 871 -23.24 -7.77 -12.84
N VAL A 872 -23.93 -6.66 -13.13
CA VAL A 872 -23.39 -5.30 -13.02
C VAL A 872 -23.87 -4.61 -11.75
N GLU A 873 -22.96 -3.91 -11.06
CA GLU A 873 -23.28 -2.83 -10.14
C GLU A 873 -23.20 -1.50 -10.90
N ALA A 874 -24.37 -0.95 -11.28
CA ALA A 874 -24.47 0.20 -12.17
C ALA A 874 -23.71 1.43 -11.63
N GLU A 875 -23.67 1.62 -10.31
CA GLU A 875 -22.97 2.73 -9.64
C GLU A 875 -21.43 2.66 -9.69
N LEU A 876 -20.84 1.51 -10.05
CA LEU A 876 -19.41 1.38 -10.34
C LEU A 876 -19.13 1.43 -11.85
N CYS A 877 -20.16 1.40 -12.68
CA CYS A 877 -20.01 1.41 -14.12
C CYS A 877 -19.59 2.80 -14.61
N VAL A 878 -18.48 2.87 -15.35
CA VAL A 878 -18.00 4.09 -16.01
C VAL A 878 -18.29 4.09 -17.52
N HIS A 879 -19.27 3.28 -17.95
CA HIS A 879 -19.79 3.21 -19.32
C HIS A 879 -18.72 3.00 -20.42
N CYS A 880 -17.60 2.34 -20.08
CA CYS A 880 -16.47 2.15 -21.00
C CYS A 880 -16.72 1.12 -22.12
N GLY A 881 -17.77 0.31 -22.01
CA GLY A 881 -18.16 -0.69 -23.00
C GLY A 881 -17.21 -1.88 -23.17
N ASN A 882 -16.07 -1.96 -22.48
CA ASN A 882 -15.07 -3.02 -22.70
C ASN A 882 -15.61 -4.45 -22.56
N CYS A 883 -16.64 -4.66 -21.73
CA CYS A 883 -17.31 -5.94 -21.54
C CYS A 883 -18.09 -6.45 -22.78
N THR A 884 -18.45 -5.58 -23.74
CA THR A 884 -19.10 -6.01 -25.00
C THR A 884 -18.15 -6.77 -25.92
N ARG A 885 -16.83 -6.77 -25.63
CA ARG A 885 -15.83 -7.66 -26.25
C ARG A 885 -15.99 -9.13 -25.82
N CYS A 886 -17.10 -9.48 -25.15
CA CYS A 886 -17.47 -10.84 -24.80
C CYS A 886 -17.42 -11.75 -26.05
N PRO A 887 -16.55 -12.78 -26.10
CA PRO A 887 -16.41 -13.63 -27.29
C PRO A 887 -17.66 -14.45 -27.60
N TYR A 888 -18.53 -14.66 -26.61
CA TYR A 888 -19.82 -15.34 -26.73
C TYR A 888 -20.97 -14.40 -27.15
N LEU A 889 -20.68 -13.13 -27.43
CA LEU A 889 -21.66 -12.10 -27.82
C LEU A 889 -22.85 -12.01 -26.86
N ALA A 890 -22.57 -12.20 -25.56
CA ALA A 890 -23.54 -12.33 -24.48
C ALA A 890 -23.72 -11.05 -23.65
N ILE A 891 -23.10 -9.93 -24.04
CA ILE A 891 -23.22 -8.64 -23.33
C ILE A 891 -23.55 -7.55 -24.34
N ALA A 892 -24.66 -6.86 -24.10
CA ALA A 892 -25.06 -5.64 -24.78
C ALA A 892 -25.05 -4.47 -23.78
N LEU A 893 -25.10 -3.22 -24.28
CA LEU A 893 -25.34 -2.05 -23.42
C LEU A 893 -26.80 -1.62 -23.57
N ASP A 894 -27.39 -1.12 -22.49
CA ASP A 894 -28.69 -0.43 -22.52
C ASP A 894 -28.57 1.02 -23.05
N ALA A 895 -29.66 1.80 -22.96
CA ALA A 895 -29.72 3.18 -23.45
C ALA A 895 -28.84 4.14 -22.62
N GLU A 896 -28.55 3.77 -21.39
CA GLU A 896 -27.71 4.47 -20.41
C GLU A 896 -26.24 4.06 -20.53
N GLY A 897 -25.92 3.04 -21.34
CA GLY A 897 -24.55 2.54 -21.54
C GLY A 897 -24.09 1.56 -20.45
N VAL A 898 -25.00 1.02 -19.65
CA VAL A 898 -24.74 0.00 -18.62
C VAL A 898 -24.86 -1.40 -19.26
N PRO A 899 -23.95 -2.34 -18.95
CA PRO A 899 -23.98 -3.68 -19.55
C PRO A 899 -25.08 -4.59 -19.01
N HIS A 900 -25.84 -5.19 -19.92
CA HIS A 900 -26.80 -6.26 -19.66
C HIS A 900 -26.27 -7.59 -20.22
N THR A 901 -26.28 -8.64 -19.39
CA THR A 901 -25.85 -10.00 -19.77
C THR A 901 -27.04 -10.80 -20.32
N ASP A 902 -26.94 -11.32 -21.54
CA ASP A 902 -27.87 -12.27 -22.15
C ASP A 902 -27.68 -13.67 -21.51
N PRO A 903 -28.67 -14.19 -20.75
CA PRO A 903 -28.55 -15.48 -20.08
C PRO A 903 -28.54 -16.66 -21.06
N GLU A 904 -29.11 -16.53 -22.28
CA GLU A 904 -29.12 -17.60 -23.26
C GLU A 904 -27.71 -17.90 -23.82
N ARG A 905 -26.85 -16.86 -23.87
CA ARG A 905 -25.53 -16.90 -24.52
C ARG A 905 -24.35 -16.89 -23.55
N CYS A 906 -24.53 -16.35 -22.34
CA CYS A 906 -23.44 -16.30 -21.39
C CYS A 906 -23.07 -17.72 -20.97
N VAL A 907 -21.79 -18.10 -21.06
CA VAL A 907 -21.30 -19.44 -20.68
C VAL A 907 -20.52 -19.43 -19.34
N GLY A 908 -20.52 -18.32 -18.62
CA GLY A 908 -19.85 -18.20 -17.32
C GLY A 908 -18.33 -18.03 -17.34
N CYS A 909 -17.72 -17.80 -18.50
CA CYS A 909 -16.25 -17.72 -18.68
C CYS A 909 -15.48 -16.59 -17.94
N SER A 910 -16.15 -15.79 -17.10
CA SER A 910 -15.66 -14.67 -16.27
C SER A 910 -14.81 -13.57 -16.93
N PHE A 911 -14.42 -13.68 -18.21
CA PHE A 911 -13.55 -12.71 -18.87
C PHE A 911 -14.03 -11.25 -18.78
N CYS A 912 -15.35 -11.02 -18.84
CA CYS A 912 -15.92 -9.68 -18.72
C CYS A 912 -15.77 -9.05 -17.32
N THR A 913 -15.72 -9.85 -16.24
CA THR A 913 -15.50 -9.38 -14.88
C THR A 913 -14.01 -9.10 -14.66
N LEU A 914 -13.14 -10.00 -15.14
CA LEU A 914 -11.68 -9.85 -15.08
C LEU A 914 -11.18 -8.62 -15.84
N MET A 915 -11.82 -8.24 -16.94
CA MET A 915 -11.51 -7.02 -17.70
C MET A 915 -12.19 -5.75 -17.15
N CYS A 916 -13.02 -5.85 -16.12
CA CYS A 916 -13.74 -4.72 -15.53
C CYS A 916 -12.89 -3.99 -14.49
N PHE A 917 -12.03 -3.07 -14.96
CA PHE A 917 -11.08 -2.34 -14.10
C PHE A 917 -11.71 -1.49 -12.98
N THR A 918 -13.03 -1.24 -12.99
CA THR A 918 -13.73 -0.54 -11.90
C THR A 918 -14.39 -1.45 -10.88
N GLY A 919 -14.31 -2.78 -11.06
CA GLY A 919 -15.00 -3.76 -10.21
C GLY A 919 -16.53 -3.83 -10.41
N ALA A 920 -17.06 -3.11 -11.40
CA ALA A 920 -18.51 -3.01 -11.64
C ALA A 920 -19.17 -4.30 -12.13
N LEU A 921 -18.42 -5.33 -12.49
CA LEU A 921 -18.93 -6.61 -12.96
C LEU A 921 -18.40 -7.73 -12.06
N ALA A 922 -19.32 -8.52 -11.50
CA ALA A 922 -19.03 -9.70 -10.69
C ALA A 922 -19.72 -10.93 -11.26
N MET A 923 -19.22 -12.13 -10.94
CA MET A 923 -19.92 -13.39 -11.25
C MET A 923 -20.88 -13.72 -10.11
N ARG A 924 -22.07 -14.22 -10.46
CA ARG A 924 -23.06 -14.75 -9.52
C ARG A 924 -23.69 -16.04 -10.05
N ASP A 925 -24.39 -16.74 -9.17
CA ASP A 925 -25.24 -17.86 -9.57
C ASP A 925 -26.39 -17.41 -10.46
N ARG A 926 -26.87 -18.34 -11.28
CA ARG A 926 -28.07 -18.15 -12.11
C ARG A 926 -29.32 -18.32 -11.28
N THR A 927 -30.33 -17.50 -11.58
CA THR A 927 -31.70 -17.85 -11.22
C THR A 927 -32.17 -19.09 -12.01
N PRO A 928 -33.18 -19.84 -11.53
CA PRO A 928 -33.70 -21.00 -12.24
C PRO A 928 -34.14 -20.71 -13.69
N ALA A 929 -34.66 -19.51 -13.96
CA ALA A 929 -35.04 -19.08 -15.29
C ALA A 929 -33.82 -18.85 -16.21
N GLU A 930 -32.76 -18.21 -15.72
CA GLU A 930 -31.51 -18.00 -16.47
C GLU A 930 -30.73 -19.30 -16.70
N ALA A 931 -30.89 -20.29 -15.80
CA ALA A 931 -30.35 -21.63 -15.99
C ALA A 931 -31.12 -22.38 -17.09
N ALA A 932 -32.45 -22.34 -17.08
CA ALA A 932 -33.29 -22.95 -18.11
C ALA A 932 -33.17 -22.29 -19.50
N ALA A 933 -32.79 -21.02 -19.56
CA ALA A 933 -32.60 -20.29 -20.83
C ALA A 933 -31.26 -20.55 -21.52
N LEU A 934 -30.27 -21.09 -20.80
CA LEU A 934 -28.91 -21.32 -21.30
C LEU A 934 -28.89 -22.30 -22.49
N ARG A 935 -28.43 -21.86 -23.66
CA ARG A 935 -28.43 -22.67 -24.90
C ARG A 935 -27.45 -23.84 -24.91
N GLU A 936 -26.50 -23.85 -23.98
CA GLU A 936 -25.50 -24.91 -23.79
C GLU A 936 -25.76 -25.75 -22.52
N ALA A 937 -26.99 -25.77 -22.02
CA ALA A 937 -27.41 -26.61 -20.89
C ALA A 937 -27.76 -28.03 -21.36
#